data_AF-A0A210PYT3-F1
#
_entry.id   AF-A0A210PYT3-F1
#
_cell.length_a   1.000
_cell.length_b   1.000
_cell.length_c   1.000
_cell.angle_alpha   90.00
_cell.angle_beta   90.00
_cell.angle_gamma   90.00
#
_symmetry.space_group_name_H-M   'P 1'
#
loop_
_entity.id
_entity.type
_entity.pdbx_description
1 polymer ?
#
loop_
_entity_poly.entity_id
_entity_poly.type
_entity_poly.pdbx_seq_one_letter_code
_entity_poly.pdbx_strand_id
1 'polypeptide(L)'
;MGTYSFHASFLVCLVGIHCTAAIRCLRCNDISQPSQCNFIENCPHGEICVTQSYQIGNGATYFNIGCMSKQRCFLTSQHNHTSVVTRTDNNRTHNVCSECCYGDLCNAAGCGTDGFPKQRGPVCFNCPQSRDPADCDVISVCHQGQVCHVEEIYEFGDVFYKTSCVQNTDQQCVSPPVFNPVEIGKRSTTQGNCFSCCSDDFCNTKCNVTTTAVPSTTPFSSLAPNDNGFQGKEFFLMFMRNFMYNYDSNLSAIVTFFAPDAQIKLTTAYNSTSYNVSGPTKHIDIDANMTMRENGKSSKGIILTSNTPVSVSASSLTRCCLSEDYMTLPIESLGSSYIVGTSKPSHDFGSSFAVGSPFDNTVVNITLSSSGVYGLGQYQKEGNEMTVVLDRLDTFYVQTQNDDLTGTRIESDKPVAVVSGNRCTFGFEFCNYVVEYLPPVSTWGFRFMVPPIKSTKRGYQGLGRIRIVSSVNNTNVKIRYQDIFSIATKTYRISTFLDIDTIPTKAYTISSDQPVLVLLFPIRQSIGMTLVPSINQFSHGPVLVSPPNVTSSFDNYIAVTIRTNDEAGLQLLAVNGTDLPNFGSLNFPDADGEIYSFITVSCNNTKTCVVQHTDNNVAFSVIVYGFRKPFEKRKASETYAYPGNLKL
;
A
#
# COMPACT_ATOMS: atom_id res chain seq x y z
N MET A 1 -38.53 50.81 39.08
CA MET A 1 -37.14 50.95 38.59
C MET A 1 -36.65 49.53 38.34
N GLY A 2 -36.85 48.92 37.18
CA GLY A 2 -36.22 49.22 35.89
C GLY A 2 -35.22 48.10 35.57
N THR A 3 -35.72 46.93 35.17
CA THR A 3 -34.91 45.76 34.78
C THR A 3 -34.47 45.89 33.32
N TYR A 4 -33.17 46.00 33.08
CA TYR A 4 -32.57 46.04 31.75
C TYR A 4 -32.27 44.63 31.24
N SER A 5 -32.87 44.25 30.11
CA SER A 5 -32.47 43.08 29.30
C SER A 5 -31.38 43.49 28.31
N PHE A 6 -30.24 42.80 28.33
CA PHE A 6 -29.20 42.90 27.30
C PHE A 6 -29.57 41.97 26.13
N HIS A 7 -29.81 42.54 24.95
CA HIS A 7 -29.81 41.80 23.67
C HIS A 7 -28.41 41.86 23.07
N ALA A 8 -27.73 40.72 22.96
CA ALA A 8 -26.52 40.58 22.16
C ALA A 8 -26.91 40.07 20.76
N SER A 9 -26.77 40.93 19.74
CA SER A 9 -26.91 40.54 18.34
C SER A 9 -25.63 39.85 17.86
N PHE A 10 -25.72 38.56 17.54
CA PHE A 10 -24.65 37.81 16.86
C PHE A 10 -24.65 38.18 15.38
N LEU A 11 -23.55 38.78 14.91
CA LEU A 11 -23.26 39.00 13.50
C LEU A 11 -22.77 37.66 12.92
N VAL A 12 -23.59 36.97 12.14
CA VAL A 12 -23.19 35.76 11.42
C VAL A 12 -22.46 36.18 10.15
N CYS A 13 -21.13 36.12 10.16
CA CYS A 13 -20.35 36.17 8.92
C CYS A 13 -20.49 34.84 8.19
N LEU A 14 -21.31 34.82 7.14
CA LEU A 14 -21.30 33.78 6.12
C LEU A 14 -19.98 33.89 5.33
N VAL A 15 -18.98 33.11 5.74
CA VAL A 15 -17.80 32.87 4.90
C VAL A 15 -18.21 31.84 3.85
N GLY A 16 -18.50 32.32 2.63
CA GLY A 16 -18.64 31.46 1.48
C GLY A 16 -17.32 30.73 1.24
N ILE A 17 -17.32 29.41 1.41
CA ILE A 17 -16.20 28.55 1.02
C ILE A 17 -16.18 28.56 -0.51
N HIS A 18 -15.38 29.45 -1.09
CA HIS A 18 -14.97 29.30 -2.48
C HIS A 18 -13.98 28.14 -2.54
N CYS A 19 -14.49 26.96 -2.90
CA CYS A 19 -13.69 25.83 -3.33
C CYS A 19 -13.04 26.23 -4.66
N THR A 20 -11.84 26.81 -4.61
CA THR A 20 -11.05 27.05 -5.82
C THR A 20 -10.53 25.70 -6.30
N ALA A 21 -10.95 25.27 -7.50
CA ALA A 21 -10.39 24.08 -8.13
C ALA A 21 -8.86 24.15 -8.15
N ALA A 22 -8.19 23.04 -7.82
CA ALA A 22 -6.74 22.95 -7.91
C ALA A 22 -6.31 23.15 -9.37
N ILE A 23 -5.30 24.01 -9.58
CA ILE A 23 -4.71 24.26 -10.90
C ILE A 23 -3.89 23.03 -11.32
N ARG A 24 -3.85 22.72 -12.62
CA ARG A 24 -3.01 21.65 -13.18
C ARG A 24 -1.76 22.23 -13.81
N CYS A 25 -0.59 21.75 -13.42
CA CYS A 25 0.70 22.20 -13.94
C CYS A 25 1.33 21.06 -14.75
N LEU A 26 2.08 21.36 -15.83
CA LEU A 26 2.99 20.38 -16.41
C LEU A 26 4.16 20.12 -15.45
N ARG A 27 4.65 18.88 -15.39
CA ARG A 27 5.72 18.48 -14.49
C ARG A 27 6.82 17.72 -15.21
N CYS A 28 7.91 18.39 -15.53
CA CYS A 28 9.07 17.78 -16.17
C CYS A 28 10.37 18.48 -15.73
N ASN A 29 11.45 17.72 -15.64
CA ASN A 29 12.79 18.24 -15.40
C ASN A 29 13.69 17.94 -16.61
N ASP A 30 14.68 18.79 -16.83
CA ASP A 30 15.73 18.63 -17.83
C ASP A 30 15.18 18.44 -19.26
N ILE A 31 14.14 19.20 -19.60
CA ILE A 31 13.54 19.20 -20.94
C ILE A 31 14.06 20.36 -21.78
N SER A 32 14.15 20.18 -23.10
CA SER A 32 14.60 21.23 -24.03
C SER A 32 13.51 22.22 -24.42
N GLN A 33 12.23 21.82 -24.29
CA GLN A 33 11.07 22.65 -24.63
C GLN A 33 9.91 22.36 -23.66
N PRO A 34 9.41 23.34 -22.89
CA PRO A 34 8.30 23.16 -21.95
C PRO A 34 7.03 22.54 -22.54
N SER A 35 6.66 22.94 -23.77
CA SER A 35 5.50 22.42 -24.50
C SER A 35 5.62 20.97 -24.99
N GLN A 36 6.77 20.30 -24.79
CA GLN A 36 6.95 18.86 -25.05
C GLN A 36 6.79 18.00 -23.79
N CYS A 37 6.52 18.60 -22.63
CA CYS A 37 6.21 17.85 -21.42
C CYS A 37 4.83 17.19 -21.53
N ASN A 38 4.78 15.89 -21.25
CA ASN A 38 3.57 15.09 -21.34
C ASN A 38 3.06 14.61 -19.97
N PHE A 39 3.64 15.10 -18.87
CA PHE A 39 3.23 14.74 -17.51
C PHE A 39 2.58 15.94 -16.84
N ILE A 40 1.50 15.69 -16.10
CA ILE A 40 0.81 16.72 -15.33
C ILE A 40 0.83 16.40 -13.83
N GLU A 41 0.66 17.43 -13.01
CA GLU A 41 0.39 17.32 -11.58
C GLU A 41 -0.69 18.33 -11.16
N ASN A 42 -1.46 18.00 -10.12
CA ASN A 42 -2.38 18.95 -9.51
C ASN A 42 -1.63 19.76 -8.45
N CYS A 43 -1.58 21.07 -8.64
CA CYS A 43 -0.77 21.96 -7.81
C CYS A 43 -1.54 22.23 -6.49
N PRO A 44 -0.91 22.00 -5.32
CA PRO A 44 -1.55 22.20 -4.02
C PRO A 44 -2.13 23.61 -3.81
N HIS A 45 -3.05 23.76 -2.87
CA HIS A 45 -3.65 25.06 -2.55
C HIS A 45 -2.58 26.12 -2.24
N GLY A 46 -2.58 27.20 -3.03
CA GLY A 46 -1.62 28.29 -2.88
C GLY A 46 -0.40 28.20 -3.80
N GLU A 47 -0.28 27.13 -4.59
CA GLU A 47 0.71 26.99 -5.66
C GLU A 47 0.13 27.34 -7.04
N ILE A 48 1.03 27.67 -7.97
CA ILE A 48 0.76 28.00 -9.37
C ILE A 48 1.84 27.37 -10.26
N CYS A 49 1.61 27.31 -11.56
CA CYS A 49 2.59 26.73 -12.47
C CYS A 49 3.85 27.61 -12.56
N VAL A 50 5.00 26.96 -12.68
CA VAL A 50 6.31 27.60 -12.89
C VAL A 50 7.03 26.98 -14.09
N THR A 51 7.77 27.83 -14.79
CA THR A 51 8.76 27.49 -15.82
C THR A 51 10.09 28.08 -15.40
N GLN A 52 11.11 27.25 -15.20
CA GLN A 52 12.47 27.68 -14.88
C GLN A 52 13.41 27.22 -15.98
N SER A 53 14.29 28.10 -16.47
CA SER A 53 15.31 27.73 -17.45
C SER A 53 16.71 27.86 -16.87
N TYR A 54 17.62 27.03 -17.35
CA TYR A 54 19.04 27.08 -16.99
C TYR A 54 19.92 26.67 -18.15
N GLN A 55 21.17 27.17 -18.17
CA GLN A 55 22.15 26.78 -19.19
C GLN A 55 23.19 25.83 -18.61
N ILE A 56 23.48 24.75 -19.35
CA ILE A 56 24.57 23.83 -19.06
C ILE A 56 25.87 24.29 -19.73
N GLY A 57 27.00 23.67 -19.39
CA GLY A 57 28.35 24.10 -19.79
C GLY A 57 28.62 24.20 -21.30
N ASN A 58 27.77 23.63 -22.16
CA ASN A 58 27.85 23.75 -23.63
C ASN A 58 26.98 24.88 -24.22
N GLY A 59 26.31 25.69 -23.38
CA GLY A 59 25.43 26.77 -23.79
C GLY A 59 23.98 26.37 -24.13
N ALA A 60 23.65 25.07 -24.10
CA ALA A 60 22.27 24.61 -24.29
C ALA A 60 21.39 25.00 -23.09
N THR A 61 20.15 25.41 -23.39
CA THR A 61 19.15 25.79 -22.38
C THR A 61 18.21 24.61 -22.12
N TYR A 62 18.00 24.30 -20.85
CA TYR A 62 17.08 23.27 -20.36
C TYR A 62 16.07 23.91 -19.41
N PHE A 63 14.93 23.25 -19.24
CA PHE A 63 13.82 23.74 -18.45
C PHE A 63 13.39 22.73 -17.39
N ASN A 64 13.04 23.25 -16.21
CA ASN A 64 12.33 22.55 -15.16
C ASN A 64 11.00 23.24 -14.95
N ILE A 65 9.92 22.49 -15.07
CA ILE A 65 8.54 23.00 -14.99
C ILE A 65 7.74 22.17 -13.99
N GLY A 66 6.85 22.82 -13.25
CA GLY A 66 6.08 22.17 -12.18
C GLY A 66 5.24 23.18 -11.41
N CYS A 67 5.05 22.91 -10.12
CA CYS A 67 4.36 23.79 -9.18
C CYS A 67 5.32 24.67 -8.38
N MET A 68 4.86 25.87 -8.04
CA MET A 68 5.56 26.78 -7.12
C MET A 68 4.57 27.62 -6.32
N SER A 69 4.86 27.85 -5.04
CA SER A 69 4.01 28.71 -4.21
C SER A 69 3.90 30.13 -4.77
N LYS A 70 2.70 30.72 -4.69
CA LYS A 70 2.43 32.10 -5.12
C LYS A 70 3.40 33.11 -4.48
N GLN A 71 3.79 32.87 -3.23
CA GLN A 71 4.75 33.70 -2.50
C GLN A 71 6.14 33.66 -3.13
N ARG A 72 6.63 32.46 -3.47
CA ARG A 72 7.94 32.29 -4.13
C ARG A 72 7.93 32.91 -5.52
N CYS A 73 6.84 32.75 -6.26
CA CYS A 73 6.62 33.39 -7.56
C CYS A 73 6.59 34.92 -7.48
N PHE A 74 5.99 35.48 -6.44
CA PHE A 74 5.99 36.93 -6.22
C PHE A 74 7.41 37.47 -6.00
N LEU A 75 8.21 36.77 -5.20
CA LEU A 75 9.60 37.13 -4.91
C LEU A 75 10.51 37.05 -6.15
N THR A 76 10.29 36.09 -7.05
CA THR A 76 11.03 36.03 -8.33
C THR A 76 10.55 37.09 -9.32
N SER A 77 9.27 37.47 -9.33
CA SER A 77 8.72 38.48 -10.24
C SER A 77 9.15 39.92 -9.94
N GLN A 78 9.46 40.26 -8.68
CA GLN A 78 9.97 41.61 -8.34
C GLN A 78 11.41 41.86 -8.82
N HIS A 79 12.13 40.82 -9.22
CA HIS A 79 13.46 40.91 -9.84
C HIS A 79 13.41 41.01 -11.38
N ASN A 80 12.22 41.08 -11.99
CA ASN A 80 12.05 41.24 -13.45
C ASN A 80 12.17 42.69 -13.94
N HIS A 81 13.28 43.32 -13.59
CA HIS A 81 13.97 44.21 -14.52
C HIS A 81 15.45 43.79 -14.56
N THR A 82 15.77 42.85 -15.46
CA THR A 82 17.14 42.61 -15.94
C THR A 82 18.21 42.36 -14.88
N SER A 83 17.97 41.51 -13.89
CA SER A 83 19.04 41.02 -13.01
C SER A 83 19.21 39.51 -13.13
N VAL A 84 20.20 39.14 -13.96
CA VAL A 84 20.90 37.86 -13.90
C VAL A 84 21.32 37.62 -12.44
N VAL A 85 20.70 36.65 -11.76
CA VAL A 85 21.17 36.21 -10.44
C VAL A 85 22.33 35.25 -10.67
N THR A 86 23.54 35.78 -10.80
CA THR A 86 24.79 35.03 -10.72
C THR A 86 25.06 34.66 -9.26
N ARG A 87 24.58 33.49 -8.81
CA ARG A 87 25.22 32.81 -7.66
C ARG A 87 26.48 32.12 -8.16
N THR A 88 27.63 32.58 -7.68
CA THR A 88 28.90 31.87 -7.79
C THR A 88 28.95 30.77 -6.75
N ASP A 89 28.53 29.56 -7.15
CA ASP A 89 28.91 28.32 -6.50
C ASP A 89 29.64 27.44 -7.54
N ASN A 90 30.65 26.70 -7.09
CA ASN A 90 31.73 26.08 -7.89
C ASN A 90 31.32 24.89 -8.81
N ASN A 91 30.11 24.88 -9.37
CA ASN A 91 29.74 24.02 -10.49
C ASN A 91 28.65 24.73 -11.32
N ARG A 92 29.02 25.21 -12.51
CA ARG A 92 28.21 26.12 -13.35
C ARG A 92 26.94 25.46 -13.90
N THR A 93 25.80 25.74 -13.27
CA THR A 93 24.48 25.85 -13.94
C THR A 93 23.85 27.18 -13.50
N HIS A 94 23.74 28.12 -14.43
CA HIS A 94 23.07 29.41 -14.16
C HIS A 94 21.58 29.26 -14.48
N ASN A 95 20.69 29.47 -13.51
CA ASN A 95 19.27 29.65 -13.77
C ASN A 95 19.08 30.97 -14.52
N VAL A 96 18.67 30.88 -15.79
CA VAL A 96 18.59 32.00 -16.73
C VAL A 96 17.23 32.71 -16.63
N CYS A 97 16.17 32.00 -16.26
CA CYS A 97 14.84 32.56 -16.07
C CYS A 97 13.98 31.73 -15.11
N SER A 98 13.06 32.39 -14.41
CA SER A 98 11.98 31.75 -13.64
C SER A 98 10.70 32.56 -13.84
N GLU A 99 9.70 31.97 -14.47
CA GLU A 99 8.42 32.60 -14.79
C GLU A 99 7.28 31.77 -14.23
N CYS A 100 6.31 32.42 -13.55
CA CYS A 100 5.12 31.75 -13.06
C CYS A 100 3.89 32.27 -13.79
N CYS A 101 2.89 31.41 -13.94
CA CYS A 101 1.68 31.72 -14.67
C CYS A 101 0.45 31.16 -13.96
N TYR A 102 -0.73 31.63 -14.37
CA TYR A 102 -2.01 31.27 -13.79
C TYR A 102 -2.89 30.58 -14.85
N GLY A 103 -3.50 29.46 -14.48
CA GLY A 103 -4.34 28.64 -15.36
C GLY A 103 -3.73 27.27 -15.66
N ASP A 104 -4.58 26.30 -15.99
CA ASP A 104 -4.14 24.94 -16.26
C ASP A 104 -3.15 24.88 -17.43
N LEU A 105 -2.08 24.11 -17.24
CA LEU A 105 -0.99 23.87 -18.18
C LEU A 105 -0.29 25.14 -18.69
N CYS A 106 -0.44 26.27 -18.01
CA CYS A 106 0.10 27.53 -18.51
C CYS A 106 1.63 27.52 -18.62
N ASN A 107 2.31 26.65 -17.85
CA ASN A 107 3.75 26.42 -17.91
C ASN A 107 4.20 25.58 -19.12
N ALA A 108 3.29 25.28 -20.06
CA ALA A 108 3.67 24.88 -21.42
C ALA A 108 4.45 25.99 -22.14
N ALA A 109 4.22 27.25 -21.75
CA ALA A 109 4.97 28.42 -22.16
C ALA A 109 5.77 29.00 -20.99
N GLY A 110 6.64 29.96 -21.30
CA GLY A 110 7.37 30.74 -20.30
C GLY A 110 8.86 30.73 -20.56
N CYS A 111 9.55 31.70 -19.96
CA CYS A 111 10.98 31.93 -20.18
C CYS A 111 11.34 32.10 -21.66
N GLY A 112 10.50 32.82 -22.40
CA GLY A 112 10.70 33.13 -23.81
C GLY A 112 10.38 31.98 -24.78
N THR A 113 9.81 30.88 -24.29
CA THR A 113 9.37 29.76 -25.13
C THR A 113 7.89 29.84 -25.47
N ASP A 114 7.55 29.40 -26.69
CA ASP A 114 6.17 29.24 -27.13
C ASP A 114 5.50 28.03 -26.45
N GLY A 115 4.23 28.21 -26.08
CA GLY A 115 3.38 27.17 -25.52
C GLY A 115 2.91 26.12 -26.53
N PHE A 116 1.82 25.43 -26.21
CA PHE A 116 1.18 24.55 -27.17
C PHE A 116 0.74 25.31 -28.44
N PRO A 117 0.77 24.67 -29.62
CA PRO A 117 0.35 25.30 -30.87
C PRO A 117 -1.06 25.91 -30.76
N LYS A 118 -1.25 27.12 -31.29
CA LYS A 118 -2.57 27.80 -31.29
C LYS A 118 -3.61 27.04 -32.13
N GLN A 119 -3.15 26.25 -33.08
CA GLN A 119 -3.94 25.40 -33.96
C GLN A 119 -3.72 23.94 -33.55
N ARG A 120 -4.56 23.44 -32.65
CA ARG A 120 -4.50 22.07 -32.12
C ARG A 120 -5.90 21.50 -31.88
N GLY A 121 -5.98 20.18 -31.69
CA GLY A 121 -7.12 19.51 -31.06
C GLY A 121 -7.04 19.60 -29.52
N PRO A 122 -7.91 18.87 -28.78
CA PRO A 122 -7.91 18.90 -27.32
C PRO A 122 -6.63 18.32 -26.71
N VAL A 123 -6.37 18.61 -25.44
CA VAL A 123 -5.39 17.90 -24.61
C VAL A 123 -6.10 16.75 -23.93
N CYS A 124 -5.66 15.53 -24.19
CA CYS A 124 -6.31 14.33 -23.69
C CYS A 124 -5.39 13.55 -22.77
N PHE A 125 -5.98 12.80 -21.84
CA PHE A 125 -5.24 11.73 -21.17
C PHE A 125 -4.80 10.69 -22.20
N ASN A 126 -3.57 10.20 -22.06
CA ASN A 126 -2.95 9.28 -23.01
C ASN A 126 -2.26 8.12 -22.28
N CYS A 127 -3.02 7.39 -21.47
CA CYS A 127 -2.53 6.21 -20.77
C CYS A 127 -2.94 4.93 -21.54
N PRO A 128 -1.97 4.07 -21.90
CA PRO A 128 -2.27 2.82 -22.61
C PRO A 128 -3.06 1.82 -21.74
N GLN A 129 -2.84 1.85 -20.42
CA GLN A 129 -3.60 1.12 -19.40
C GLN A 129 -3.71 1.99 -18.15
N SER A 130 -4.94 2.13 -17.65
CA SER A 130 -5.26 2.77 -16.37
C SER A 130 -6.43 2.00 -15.74
N ARG A 131 -6.52 1.99 -14.40
CA ARG A 131 -7.64 1.33 -13.70
C ARG A 131 -8.89 2.21 -13.67
N ASP A 132 -8.69 3.52 -13.61
CA ASP A 132 -9.70 4.55 -13.82
C ASP A 132 -9.12 5.56 -14.83
N PRO A 133 -9.88 5.99 -15.86
CA PRO A 133 -9.40 7.02 -16.78
C PRO A 133 -9.00 8.33 -16.10
N ALA A 134 -9.55 8.64 -14.91
CA ALA A 134 -9.23 9.82 -14.11
C ALA A 134 -7.87 9.75 -13.40
N ASP A 135 -7.29 8.55 -13.23
CA ASP A 135 -5.98 8.36 -12.57
C ASP A 135 -4.79 8.62 -13.52
N CYS A 136 -5.06 8.85 -14.80
CA CYS A 136 -4.02 9.10 -15.78
C CYS A 136 -3.33 10.45 -15.51
N ASP A 137 -2.00 10.45 -15.44
CA ASP A 137 -1.15 11.65 -15.26
C ASP A 137 -0.31 11.96 -16.52
N VAL A 138 -0.48 11.15 -17.56
CA VAL A 138 0.13 11.32 -18.88
C VAL A 138 -0.87 11.95 -19.85
N ILE A 139 -0.45 13.00 -20.53
CA ILE A 139 -1.29 13.74 -21.47
C ILE A 139 -0.70 13.72 -22.87
N SER A 140 -1.53 14.05 -23.86
CA SER A 140 -1.07 14.33 -25.21
C SER A 140 -1.89 15.44 -25.82
N VAL A 141 -1.22 16.33 -26.55
CA VAL A 141 -1.85 17.42 -27.29
C VAL A 141 -2.27 16.88 -28.64
N CYS A 142 -3.57 16.73 -28.87
CA CYS A 142 -4.04 16.14 -30.12
C CYS A 142 -3.88 17.09 -31.30
N HIS A 143 -3.76 16.53 -32.51
CA HIS A 143 -3.74 17.30 -33.76
C HIS A 143 -5.12 17.87 -34.09
N GLN A 144 -5.16 18.84 -35.01
CA GLN A 144 -6.44 19.31 -35.55
C GLN A 144 -7.24 18.14 -36.16
N GLY A 145 -8.53 18.08 -35.85
CA GLY A 145 -9.41 17.00 -36.29
C GLY A 145 -9.38 15.74 -35.40
N GLN A 146 -8.59 15.72 -34.32
CA GLN A 146 -8.63 14.66 -33.32
C GLN A 146 -9.47 15.04 -32.09
N VAL A 147 -9.93 14.03 -31.36
CA VAL A 147 -10.74 14.12 -30.13
C VAL A 147 -10.18 13.19 -29.05
N CYS A 148 -10.52 13.44 -27.80
CA CYS A 148 -10.16 12.55 -26.70
C CYS A 148 -10.99 11.28 -26.74
N HIS A 149 -10.37 10.17 -26.40
CA HIS A 149 -10.97 8.84 -26.44
C HIS A 149 -10.69 8.08 -25.15
N VAL A 150 -11.68 7.29 -24.74
CA VAL A 150 -11.56 6.28 -23.68
C VAL A 150 -12.23 4.99 -24.15
N GLU A 151 -11.51 3.89 -24.06
CA GLU A 151 -12.02 2.54 -24.32
C GLU A 151 -11.68 1.60 -23.17
N GLU A 152 -12.56 0.65 -22.91
CA GLU A 152 -12.21 -0.53 -22.12
C GLU A 152 -11.42 -1.51 -22.98
N ILE A 153 -10.27 -1.91 -22.47
CA ILE A 153 -9.48 -3.01 -23.00
C ILE A 153 -9.45 -4.14 -21.98
N TYR A 154 -9.45 -5.36 -22.49
CA TYR A 154 -9.42 -6.57 -21.69
C TYR A 154 -8.05 -7.21 -21.83
N GLU A 155 -7.27 -7.21 -20.76
CA GLU A 155 -5.97 -7.86 -20.73
C GLU A 155 -5.93 -8.84 -19.57
N PHE A 156 -5.61 -10.10 -19.88
CA PHE A 156 -5.53 -11.18 -18.90
C PHE A 156 -6.81 -11.38 -18.05
N GLY A 157 -7.97 -10.96 -18.56
CA GLY A 157 -9.27 -11.07 -17.87
C GLY A 157 -9.64 -9.85 -17.01
N ASP A 158 -8.71 -8.91 -16.82
CA ASP A 158 -8.95 -7.63 -16.16
C ASP A 158 -9.40 -6.55 -17.17
N VAL A 159 -10.22 -5.62 -16.68
CA VAL A 159 -10.66 -4.44 -17.43
C VAL A 159 -9.70 -3.28 -17.12
N PHE A 160 -9.08 -2.74 -18.16
CA PHE A 160 -8.32 -1.50 -18.10
C PHE A 160 -8.96 -0.47 -19.02
N TYR A 161 -8.69 0.80 -18.74
CA TYR A 161 -9.07 1.89 -19.60
C TYR A 161 -7.85 2.39 -20.36
N LYS A 162 -7.98 2.43 -21.68
CA LYS A 162 -7.04 3.08 -22.55
C LYS A 162 -7.59 4.44 -22.93
N THR A 163 -6.82 5.47 -22.64
CA THR A 163 -7.11 6.86 -23.01
C THR A 163 -6.15 7.31 -24.10
N SER A 164 -6.64 8.04 -25.11
CA SER A 164 -5.79 8.48 -26.22
C SER A 164 -6.40 9.63 -27.04
N CYS A 165 -5.62 10.17 -27.99
CA CYS A 165 -6.12 10.98 -29.11
C CYS A 165 -6.52 10.09 -30.29
N VAL A 166 -7.72 10.26 -30.85
CA VAL A 166 -8.18 9.55 -32.07
C VAL A 166 -8.72 10.53 -33.11
N GLN A 167 -8.80 10.13 -34.39
CA GLN A 167 -9.38 11.01 -35.41
C GLN A 167 -10.90 11.12 -35.20
N ASN A 168 -11.43 12.33 -35.36
CA ASN A 168 -12.86 12.60 -35.30
C ASN A 168 -13.54 12.20 -36.62
N THR A 169 -13.55 10.90 -36.90
CA THR A 169 -14.24 10.31 -38.06
C THR A 169 -15.30 9.31 -37.59
N ASP A 170 -16.40 9.20 -38.35
CA ASP A 170 -17.53 8.31 -38.07
C ASP A 170 -17.15 6.81 -37.95
N GLN A 171 -15.91 6.44 -38.28
CA GLN A 171 -15.41 5.05 -38.17
C GLN A 171 -14.61 4.78 -36.89
N GLN A 172 -13.97 5.79 -36.28
CA GLN A 172 -13.13 5.62 -35.07
C GLN A 172 -13.85 5.99 -33.77
N CYS A 173 -14.97 6.71 -33.83
CA CYS A 173 -15.76 7.09 -32.65
C CYS A 173 -17.13 6.40 -32.57
N VAL A 174 -17.29 5.25 -33.24
CA VAL A 174 -18.49 4.40 -33.16
C VAL A 174 -18.09 3.05 -32.56
N SER A 175 -18.81 2.60 -31.52
CA SER A 175 -18.57 1.33 -30.85
C SER A 175 -18.53 0.17 -31.86
N PRO A 176 -17.57 -0.77 -31.79
CA PRO A 176 -17.49 -1.87 -32.72
C PRO A 176 -18.76 -2.75 -32.69
N PRO A 177 -19.23 -3.29 -33.83
CA PRO A 177 -20.45 -4.09 -33.89
C PRO A 177 -20.30 -5.39 -33.09
N VAL A 178 -21.25 -5.63 -32.18
CA VAL A 178 -21.32 -6.85 -31.35
C VAL A 178 -21.69 -8.05 -32.23
N PHE A 179 -20.75 -8.95 -32.48
CA PHE A 179 -21.03 -10.26 -33.08
C PHE A 179 -21.53 -11.22 -31.99
N ASN A 180 -22.82 -11.60 -32.06
CA ASN A 180 -23.41 -12.66 -31.23
C ASN A 180 -23.36 -14.00 -31.99
N PRO A 181 -22.56 -14.99 -31.60
CA PRO A 181 -22.88 -16.38 -31.85
C PRO A 181 -23.67 -16.92 -30.65
N VAL A 182 -25.00 -17.02 -30.81
CA VAL A 182 -25.84 -17.75 -29.86
C VAL A 182 -25.82 -19.23 -30.26
N GLU A 183 -25.10 -20.04 -29.50
CA GLU A 183 -25.36 -21.48 -29.38
C GLU A 183 -25.85 -21.80 -27.96
N ILE A 184 -26.86 -22.67 -27.90
CA ILE A 184 -27.66 -23.00 -26.72
C ILE A 184 -26.79 -23.71 -25.66
N GLY A 185 -26.67 -23.12 -24.47
CA GLY A 185 -26.01 -23.77 -23.31
C GLY A 185 -25.19 -22.89 -22.36
N LYS A 186 -25.03 -21.58 -22.62
CA LYS A 186 -24.34 -20.63 -21.71
C LYS A 186 -25.20 -19.40 -21.42
N ARG A 187 -25.10 -18.86 -20.20
CA ARG A 187 -25.76 -17.60 -19.82
C ARG A 187 -25.17 -16.43 -20.64
N SER A 188 -26.08 -15.61 -21.17
CA SER A 188 -25.86 -14.40 -21.96
C SER A 188 -24.94 -13.40 -21.27
N THR A 189 -23.87 -12.99 -21.95
CA THR A 189 -23.05 -11.81 -21.63
C THR A 189 -23.58 -10.61 -22.39
N THR A 190 -24.43 -9.81 -21.75
CA THR A 190 -24.62 -8.41 -22.17
C THR A 190 -23.70 -7.56 -21.32
N GLN A 191 -22.46 -7.38 -21.79
CA GLN A 191 -21.43 -6.58 -21.10
C GLN A 191 -21.31 -5.25 -21.85
N GLY A 192 -21.56 -4.15 -21.13
CA GLY A 192 -21.51 -2.80 -21.68
C GLY A 192 -20.08 -2.41 -21.99
N ASN A 193 -19.75 -2.28 -23.27
CA ASN A 193 -18.41 -1.90 -23.74
C ASN A 193 -18.21 -0.40 -23.56
N CYS A 194 -17.36 0.03 -22.63
CA CYS A 194 -16.91 1.42 -22.59
C CYS A 194 -16.20 1.80 -23.87
N PHE A 195 -16.75 2.79 -24.59
CA PHE A 195 -16.14 3.36 -25.77
C PHE A 195 -16.73 4.74 -25.98
N SER A 196 -15.96 5.79 -25.73
CA SER A 196 -16.45 7.17 -25.80
C SER A 196 -15.40 8.12 -26.36
N CYS A 197 -15.86 9.06 -27.19
CA CYS A 197 -15.07 10.19 -27.66
C CYS A 197 -15.65 11.50 -27.11
N CYS A 198 -14.80 12.50 -26.88
CA CYS A 198 -15.21 13.82 -26.43
C CYS A 198 -14.21 14.91 -26.87
N SER A 199 -14.67 16.15 -26.98
CA SER A 199 -13.93 17.21 -27.70
C SER A 199 -13.28 18.26 -26.80
N ASP A 200 -13.51 18.20 -25.49
CA ASP A 200 -12.95 19.17 -24.53
C ASP A 200 -11.61 18.68 -23.96
N ASP A 201 -10.75 19.60 -23.52
CA ASP A 201 -9.51 19.24 -22.81
C ASP A 201 -9.87 18.39 -21.56
N PHE A 202 -9.16 17.27 -21.35
CA PHE A 202 -9.30 16.36 -20.21
C PHE A 202 -10.66 15.66 -20.06
N CYS A 203 -11.45 15.59 -21.12
CA CYS A 203 -12.80 15.04 -21.04
C CYS A 203 -12.85 13.50 -20.94
N ASN A 204 -11.77 12.80 -21.31
CA ASN A 204 -11.70 11.33 -21.29
C ASN A 204 -11.35 10.74 -19.91
N THR A 205 -11.84 11.38 -18.83
CA THR A 205 -11.66 10.98 -17.43
C THR A 205 -12.77 10.06 -16.92
N LYS A 206 -13.84 9.86 -17.69
CA LYS A 206 -14.97 9.05 -17.27
C LYS A 206 -15.42 8.12 -18.38
N CYS A 207 -15.76 6.92 -17.96
CA CYS A 207 -16.48 5.98 -18.77
C CYS A 207 -17.97 5.96 -18.37
N ASN A 208 -18.81 6.77 -19.02
CA ASN A 208 -20.25 6.73 -18.81
C ASN A 208 -20.92 5.96 -19.95
N VAL A 209 -21.59 4.85 -19.62
CA VAL A 209 -22.55 4.20 -20.52
C VAL A 209 -23.72 5.15 -20.70
N THR A 210 -23.82 5.80 -21.86
CA THR A 210 -25.01 6.55 -22.24
C THR A 210 -26.14 5.57 -22.55
N THR A 211 -26.95 5.26 -21.54
CA THR A 211 -28.35 4.91 -21.75
C THR A 211 -29.23 5.79 -20.88
N THR A 212 -30.07 6.54 -21.57
CA THR A 212 -31.11 7.43 -21.08
C THR A 212 -32.10 6.73 -20.14
N ALA A 213 -32.14 7.11 -18.87
CA ALA A 213 -33.34 7.06 -18.03
C ALA A 213 -33.22 7.99 -16.81
N VAL A 214 -34.35 8.61 -16.46
CA VAL A 214 -34.57 9.79 -15.60
C VAL A 214 -34.26 9.54 -14.12
N PRO A 215 -33.82 10.57 -13.33
CA PRO A 215 -33.27 10.37 -11.99
C PRO A 215 -34.37 10.28 -10.91
N SER A 216 -34.22 9.30 -10.03
CA SER A 216 -34.92 9.24 -8.74
C SER A 216 -33.96 9.68 -7.65
N THR A 217 -34.25 10.83 -7.05
CA THR A 217 -33.46 11.46 -5.98
C THR A 217 -33.66 10.75 -4.65
N THR A 218 -32.59 10.19 -4.08
CA THR A 218 -32.42 10.06 -2.62
C THR A 218 -31.01 10.49 -2.25
N PRO A 219 -30.81 11.27 -1.17
CA PRO A 219 -29.54 11.95 -0.90
C PRO A 219 -28.55 10.96 -0.29
N PHE A 220 -27.40 10.78 -0.95
CA PHE A 220 -26.24 10.16 -0.34
C PHE A 220 -25.67 11.10 0.72
N SER A 221 -25.73 10.67 1.97
CA SER A 221 -24.97 11.24 3.07
C SER A 221 -23.49 11.14 2.77
N SER A 222 -22.76 12.23 3.01
CA SER A 222 -21.30 12.30 2.91
C SER A 222 -20.63 11.20 3.72
N LEU A 223 -20.02 10.23 3.05
CA LEU A 223 -19.01 9.37 3.66
C LEU A 223 -17.65 10.06 3.50
N ALA A 224 -16.92 10.11 4.61
CA ALA A 224 -15.52 10.48 4.67
C ALA A 224 -14.68 9.60 3.71
N PRO A 225 -13.48 10.02 3.31
CA PRO A 225 -12.63 9.24 2.41
C PRO A 225 -12.37 7.86 3.01
N ASN A 226 -12.74 6.79 2.29
CA ASN A 226 -12.39 5.43 2.68
C ASN A 226 -10.87 5.26 2.55
N ASP A 227 -10.16 5.30 3.67
CA ASP A 227 -8.76 4.90 3.75
C ASP A 227 -8.75 3.36 3.74
N ASN A 228 -8.57 2.75 2.56
CA ASN A 228 -8.58 1.30 2.35
C ASN A 228 -7.37 0.66 3.05
N GLY A 229 -7.47 0.45 4.36
CA GLY A 229 -6.40 -0.15 5.17
C GLY A 229 -6.81 -1.44 5.87
N PHE A 230 -6.34 -1.65 7.10
CA PHE A 230 -6.75 -2.81 7.92
C PHE A 230 -8.14 -2.66 8.58
N GLN A 231 -8.87 -1.58 8.30
CA GLN A 231 -10.23 -1.38 8.80
C GLN A 231 -11.24 -1.73 7.72
N GLY A 232 -12.24 -2.53 8.08
CA GLY A 232 -13.27 -2.98 7.14
C GLY A 232 -14.38 -3.75 7.84
N LYS A 233 -15.30 -4.30 7.04
CA LYS A 233 -16.46 -5.04 7.54
C LYS A 233 -16.43 -6.54 7.24
N GLU A 234 -15.69 -6.97 6.23
CA GLU A 234 -15.61 -8.37 5.83
C GLU A 234 -14.15 -8.76 5.64
N PHE A 235 -13.75 -9.91 6.19
CA PHE A 235 -12.37 -10.37 6.23
C PHE A 235 -12.29 -11.84 5.88
N PHE A 236 -11.22 -12.25 5.22
CA PHE A 236 -10.92 -13.65 4.93
C PHE A 236 -9.68 -14.09 5.70
N LEU A 237 -9.84 -15.02 6.64
CA LEU A 237 -8.75 -15.55 7.46
C LEU A 237 -8.38 -16.97 7.02
N MET A 238 -7.10 -17.31 7.16
CA MET A 238 -6.60 -18.67 6.93
C MET A 238 -5.35 -18.96 7.79
N PHE A 239 -5.16 -20.22 8.16
CA PHE A 239 -4.08 -20.62 9.07
C PHE A 239 -3.17 -21.66 8.42
N MET A 240 -1.92 -21.30 8.11
CA MET A 240 -0.92 -22.24 7.61
C MET A 240 -0.38 -23.14 8.73
N ARG A 241 0.23 -24.26 8.35
CA ARG A 241 0.80 -25.23 9.29
C ARG A 241 1.97 -24.64 10.09
N ASN A 242 1.90 -24.78 11.42
CA ASN A 242 2.98 -24.47 12.36
C ASN A 242 3.87 -25.73 12.62
N PHE A 243 5.13 -25.57 13.04
CA PHE A 243 6.14 -26.64 13.20
C PHE A 243 5.68 -27.77 14.13
N MET A 244 5.27 -27.46 15.37
CA MET A 244 4.98 -28.44 16.42
C MET A 244 3.48 -28.77 16.55
N TYR A 245 2.88 -29.22 15.45
CA TYR A 245 1.47 -29.60 15.44
C TYR A 245 1.23 -30.95 16.14
N ASN A 246 0.82 -30.90 17.41
CA ASN A 246 -0.12 -31.85 18.00
C ASN A 246 -1.47 -31.12 18.17
N TYR A 247 -2.55 -31.81 18.51
CA TYR A 247 -3.93 -31.28 18.69
C TYR A 247 -4.10 -30.12 19.73
N ASP A 248 -3.01 -29.46 20.13
CA ASP A 248 -2.89 -28.36 21.10
C ASP A 248 -2.49 -27.01 20.45
N SER A 249 -2.80 -26.79 19.16
CA SER A 249 -2.68 -25.45 18.54
C SER A 249 -3.87 -24.57 18.91
N ASN A 250 -3.61 -23.40 19.46
CA ASN A 250 -4.62 -22.39 19.75
C ASN A 250 -4.63 -21.36 18.61
N LEU A 251 -5.66 -21.43 17.77
CA LEU A 251 -5.92 -20.43 16.74
C LEU A 251 -6.89 -19.40 17.30
N SER A 252 -6.68 -18.12 17.03
CA SER A 252 -7.65 -17.10 17.40
C SER A 252 -7.74 -15.98 16.38
N ALA A 253 -8.93 -15.38 16.29
CA ALA A 253 -9.12 -14.09 15.65
C ALA A 253 -9.26 -13.03 16.75
N ILE A 254 -8.44 -11.99 16.69
CA ILE A 254 -8.48 -10.85 17.61
C ILE A 254 -9.12 -9.69 16.84
N VAL A 255 -10.36 -9.37 17.21
CA VAL A 255 -11.15 -8.31 16.58
C VAL A 255 -11.05 -7.07 17.45
N THR A 256 -10.62 -5.96 16.88
CA THR A 256 -10.48 -4.67 17.56
C THR A 256 -11.53 -3.69 17.03
N PHE A 257 -12.28 -3.07 17.94
CA PHE A 257 -13.46 -2.27 17.65
C PHE A 257 -13.21 -0.79 17.87
N PHE A 258 -13.72 0.02 16.95
CA PHE A 258 -13.80 1.48 17.10
C PHE A 258 -15.18 1.93 17.59
N ALA A 259 -16.20 1.10 17.37
CA ALA A 259 -17.55 1.31 17.88
C ALA A 259 -17.70 0.72 19.31
N PRO A 260 -18.60 1.28 20.15
CA PRO A 260 -18.86 0.75 21.50
C PRO A 260 -19.36 -0.70 21.49
N ASP A 261 -20.22 -1.01 20.52
CA ASP A 261 -20.86 -2.30 20.34
C ASP A 261 -20.84 -2.69 18.86
N ALA A 262 -20.69 -3.99 18.59
CA ALA A 262 -20.74 -4.57 17.26
C ALA A 262 -21.37 -5.96 17.28
N GLN A 263 -21.89 -6.36 16.12
CA GLN A 263 -22.32 -7.72 15.85
C GLN A 263 -21.35 -8.31 14.83
N ILE A 264 -20.73 -9.42 15.23
CA ILE A 264 -19.80 -10.14 14.37
C ILE A 264 -20.35 -11.52 14.03
N LYS A 265 -20.07 -12.00 12.82
CA LYS A 265 -20.42 -13.34 12.37
C LYS A 265 -19.21 -13.99 11.72
N LEU A 266 -18.80 -15.12 12.29
CA LEU A 266 -17.76 -16.00 11.77
C LEU A 266 -18.41 -17.11 10.95
N THR A 267 -17.94 -17.33 9.73
CA THR A 267 -18.47 -18.35 8.81
C THR A 267 -17.34 -19.23 8.31
N THR A 268 -17.50 -20.55 8.46
CA THR A 268 -16.63 -21.58 7.88
C THR A 268 -17.45 -22.46 6.94
N ALA A 269 -16.80 -23.41 6.27
CA ALA A 269 -17.51 -24.40 5.46
C ALA A 269 -18.43 -25.33 6.27
N TYR A 270 -18.23 -25.42 7.59
CA TYR A 270 -18.92 -26.39 8.46
C TYR A 270 -19.93 -25.74 9.41
N ASN A 271 -19.71 -24.47 9.79
CA ASN A 271 -20.53 -23.78 10.77
C ASN A 271 -20.56 -22.27 10.55
N SER A 272 -21.53 -21.61 11.19
CA SER A 272 -21.54 -20.17 11.35
C SER A 272 -21.92 -19.82 12.78
N THR A 273 -21.17 -18.90 13.38
CA THR A 273 -21.37 -18.45 14.76
C THR A 273 -21.45 -16.92 14.78
N SER A 274 -22.32 -16.37 15.62
CA SER A 274 -22.49 -14.92 15.77
C SER A 274 -22.22 -14.52 17.21
N TYR A 275 -21.61 -13.35 17.39
CA TYR A 275 -21.30 -12.80 18.69
C TYR A 275 -21.77 -11.35 18.74
N ASN A 276 -22.41 -10.99 19.85
CA ASN A 276 -22.60 -9.60 20.22
C ASN A 276 -21.44 -9.22 21.13
N VAL A 277 -20.77 -8.12 20.80
CA VAL A 277 -19.51 -7.74 21.42
C VAL A 277 -19.54 -6.28 21.79
N SER A 278 -19.05 -6.00 22.99
CA SER A 278 -18.94 -4.67 23.58
C SER A 278 -17.49 -4.47 24.05
N GLY A 279 -16.97 -3.25 23.89
CA GLY A 279 -15.62 -2.89 24.30
C GLY A 279 -14.58 -2.97 23.19
N PRO A 280 -13.31 -2.65 23.50
CA PRO A 280 -12.32 -2.32 22.47
C PRO A 280 -11.78 -3.54 21.70
N THR A 281 -11.87 -4.76 22.27
CA THR A 281 -11.30 -5.96 21.67
C THR A 281 -12.09 -7.22 22.03
N LYS A 282 -12.18 -8.18 21.11
CA LYS A 282 -12.72 -9.53 21.30
C LYS A 282 -11.73 -10.57 20.78
N HIS A 283 -11.39 -11.53 21.64
CA HIS A 283 -10.73 -12.77 21.23
C HIS A 283 -11.80 -13.82 20.90
N ILE A 284 -11.65 -14.45 19.73
CA ILE A 284 -12.51 -15.53 19.26
C ILE A 284 -11.62 -16.73 19.01
N ASP A 285 -11.88 -17.82 19.74
CA ASP A 285 -11.18 -19.08 19.52
C ASP A 285 -11.62 -19.69 18.18
N ILE A 286 -10.64 -20.10 17.38
CA ILE A 286 -10.83 -20.76 16.11
C ILE A 286 -10.46 -22.23 16.27
N ASP A 287 -11.28 -23.13 15.74
CA ASP A 287 -11.02 -24.57 15.78
C ASP A 287 -9.68 -24.89 15.09
N ALA A 288 -8.79 -25.62 15.78
CA ALA A 288 -7.50 -26.07 15.25
C ALA A 288 -7.61 -26.96 13.99
N ASN A 289 -8.81 -27.46 13.67
CA ASN A 289 -9.11 -28.10 12.39
C ASN A 289 -9.04 -27.11 11.22
N MET A 290 -9.11 -25.79 11.43
CA MET A 290 -9.01 -24.79 10.37
C MET A 290 -7.58 -24.58 9.84
N THR A 291 -6.56 -25.23 10.43
CA THR A 291 -5.20 -25.24 9.87
C THR A 291 -5.13 -26.02 8.56
N MET A 292 -4.52 -25.44 7.53
CA MET A 292 -4.11 -26.14 6.30
C MET A 292 -2.85 -26.97 6.59
N ARG A 293 -2.95 -28.31 6.52
CA ARG A 293 -1.88 -29.22 6.98
C ARG A 293 -1.13 -29.92 5.85
N GLU A 294 -1.77 -30.03 4.70
CA GLU A 294 -1.29 -30.77 3.54
C GLU A 294 -1.42 -29.90 2.30
N ASN A 295 -0.50 -30.09 1.36
CA ASN A 295 -0.51 -29.36 0.11
C ASN A 295 -1.77 -29.69 -0.70
N GLY A 296 -2.41 -28.66 -1.25
CA GLY A 296 -3.59 -28.82 -2.08
C GLY A 296 -4.79 -27.99 -1.64
N LYS A 297 -5.92 -28.28 -2.28
CA LYS A 297 -7.20 -27.61 -2.03
C LYS A 297 -7.86 -28.14 -0.75
N SER A 298 -8.39 -27.25 0.07
CA SER A 298 -9.19 -27.60 1.25
C SER A 298 -10.16 -26.48 1.64
N SER A 299 -11.31 -26.83 2.22
CA SER A 299 -12.29 -25.84 2.71
C SER A 299 -11.95 -25.41 4.14
N LYS A 300 -10.88 -24.61 4.25
CA LYS A 300 -10.28 -24.13 5.51
C LYS A 300 -10.27 -22.59 5.63
N GLY A 301 -10.92 -21.90 4.69
CA GLY A 301 -11.15 -20.47 4.77
C GLY A 301 -12.18 -20.10 5.84
N ILE A 302 -12.03 -18.90 6.40
CA ILE A 302 -12.94 -18.34 7.39
C ILE A 302 -13.31 -16.94 6.93
N ILE A 303 -14.61 -16.65 6.85
CA ILE A 303 -15.11 -15.30 6.59
C ILE A 303 -15.63 -14.71 7.90
N LEU A 304 -15.03 -13.60 8.33
CA LEU A 304 -15.49 -12.80 9.46
C LEU A 304 -16.20 -11.56 8.92
N THR A 305 -17.44 -11.35 9.33
CA THR A 305 -18.24 -10.16 8.97
C THR A 305 -18.61 -9.38 10.22
N SER A 306 -18.71 -8.06 10.10
CA SER A 306 -19.08 -7.12 11.15
C SER A 306 -20.03 -6.05 10.62
N ASN A 307 -20.99 -5.62 11.44
CA ASN A 307 -21.90 -4.54 11.08
C ASN A 307 -21.24 -3.14 11.12
N THR A 308 -20.19 -2.98 11.94
CA THR A 308 -19.35 -1.78 12.02
C THR A 308 -17.92 -2.06 11.53
N PRO A 309 -17.18 -1.05 11.04
CA PRO A 309 -15.76 -1.22 10.74
C PRO A 309 -14.97 -1.70 11.96
N VAL A 310 -14.12 -2.71 11.75
CA VAL A 310 -13.23 -3.31 12.74
C VAL A 310 -11.87 -3.58 12.11
N SER A 311 -10.87 -3.91 12.93
CA SER A 311 -9.63 -4.50 12.47
C SER A 311 -9.48 -5.91 13.02
N VAL A 312 -8.91 -6.82 12.24
CA VAL A 312 -8.81 -8.24 12.59
C VAL A 312 -7.37 -8.71 12.46
N SER A 313 -6.80 -9.25 13.53
CA SER A 313 -5.58 -10.05 13.46
C SER A 313 -5.89 -11.53 13.63
N ALA A 314 -5.10 -12.38 12.97
CA ALA A 314 -5.17 -13.82 13.12
C ALA A 314 -3.91 -14.29 13.84
N SER A 315 -4.10 -15.03 14.94
CA SER A 315 -3.03 -15.50 15.81
C SER A 315 -2.95 -17.02 15.79
N SER A 316 -1.73 -17.55 15.65
CA SER A 316 -1.44 -18.98 15.69
C SER A 316 -0.43 -19.27 16.80
N LEU A 317 -0.90 -19.87 17.90
CA LEU A 317 -0.08 -20.22 19.06
C LEU A 317 0.01 -21.73 19.25
N THR A 318 1.21 -22.24 19.52
CA THR A 318 1.44 -23.62 19.96
C THR A 318 1.78 -23.67 21.44
N ARG A 319 1.28 -24.71 22.13
CA ARG A 319 1.45 -24.89 23.58
C ARG A 319 2.90 -24.90 24.07
N CYS A 320 3.84 -25.29 23.21
CA CYS A 320 5.24 -25.40 23.58
C CYS A 320 5.94 -24.04 23.59
N CYS A 321 5.72 -23.19 22.57
CA CYS A 321 6.46 -21.93 22.40
C CYS A 321 6.34 -21.13 21.08
N LEU A 322 5.59 -21.56 20.06
CA LEU A 322 5.63 -20.89 18.74
C LEU A 322 4.37 -20.04 18.57
N SER A 323 4.52 -18.74 18.37
CA SER A 323 3.44 -17.78 18.16
C SER A 323 3.77 -16.91 16.96
N GLU A 324 2.80 -16.62 16.10
CA GLU A 324 2.89 -15.47 15.20
C GLU A 324 1.47 -14.96 14.92
N ASP A 325 1.39 -13.66 14.67
CA ASP A 325 0.15 -12.96 14.35
C ASP A 325 0.34 -12.22 13.02
N TYR A 326 -0.71 -12.15 12.21
CA TYR A 326 -0.75 -11.24 11.05
C TYR A 326 -2.01 -10.36 11.10
N MET A 327 -1.94 -9.17 10.50
CA MET A 327 -3.10 -8.31 10.29
C MET A 327 -3.82 -8.69 9.01
N THR A 328 -5.14 -8.88 9.09
CA THR A 328 -5.95 -9.33 7.94
C THR A 328 -6.41 -8.12 7.13
N LEU A 329 -6.26 -8.19 5.81
CA LEU A 329 -6.86 -7.19 4.91
C LEU A 329 -8.38 -7.43 4.76
N PRO A 330 -9.20 -6.37 4.73
CA PRO A 330 -10.60 -6.46 4.33
C PRO A 330 -10.74 -7.08 2.93
N ILE A 331 -11.84 -7.80 2.69
CA ILE A 331 -12.14 -8.42 1.39
C ILE A 331 -12.17 -7.38 0.26
N GLU A 332 -12.63 -6.17 0.54
CA GLU A 332 -12.65 -5.04 -0.41
C GLU A 332 -11.26 -4.52 -0.81
N SER A 333 -10.22 -4.87 -0.05
CA SER A 333 -8.83 -4.48 -0.31
C SER A 333 -7.98 -5.61 -0.91
N LEU A 334 -8.59 -6.77 -1.18
CA LEU A 334 -7.92 -7.87 -1.87
C LEU A 334 -7.80 -7.56 -3.38
N GLY A 335 -6.82 -8.18 -4.03
CA GLY A 335 -6.58 -8.04 -5.46
C GLY A 335 -6.48 -9.39 -6.16
N SER A 336 -6.15 -9.35 -7.46
CA SER A 336 -6.03 -10.52 -8.32
C SER A 336 -4.59 -11.00 -8.55
N SER A 337 -3.59 -10.17 -8.25
CA SER A 337 -2.17 -10.43 -8.54
C SER A 337 -1.30 -10.30 -7.29
N TYR A 338 -0.53 -11.35 -6.99
CA TYR A 338 0.38 -11.42 -5.85
C TYR A 338 1.72 -12.04 -6.25
N ILE A 339 2.78 -11.63 -5.55
CA ILE A 339 4.06 -12.31 -5.58
C ILE A 339 4.42 -12.69 -4.15
N VAL A 340 4.66 -13.98 -3.94
CA VAL A 340 4.97 -14.56 -2.64
C VAL A 340 6.31 -14.02 -2.13
N GLY A 341 6.34 -13.60 -0.87
CA GLY A 341 7.57 -13.34 -0.11
C GLY A 341 7.63 -14.24 1.11
N THR A 342 8.76 -14.91 1.35
CA THR A 342 8.94 -15.80 2.51
C THR A 342 10.28 -15.52 3.20
N SER A 343 10.57 -16.20 4.30
CA SER A 343 11.90 -16.19 4.92
C SER A 343 12.82 -17.24 4.30
N LYS A 344 14.12 -17.05 4.47
CA LYS A 344 15.13 -18.04 4.07
C LYS A 344 14.81 -19.40 4.74
N PRO A 345 14.63 -20.48 3.96
CA PRO A 345 14.39 -21.81 4.49
C PRO A 345 15.51 -22.32 5.39
N SER A 346 15.17 -23.28 6.25
CA SER A 346 16.14 -24.11 6.99
C SER A 346 16.05 -25.57 6.52
N HIS A 347 17.05 -26.38 6.82
CA HIS A 347 17.06 -27.80 6.42
C HIS A 347 15.82 -28.53 6.98
N ASP A 348 15.06 -29.20 6.12
CA ASP A 348 13.75 -29.83 6.35
C ASP A 348 12.58 -28.88 6.71
N PHE A 349 12.82 -27.57 6.62
CA PHE A 349 11.84 -26.52 6.90
C PHE A 349 11.81 -25.49 5.78
N GLY A 350 11.16 -25.89 4.70
CA GLY A 350 10.84 -25.07 3.55
C GLY A 350 9.89 -23.92 3.87
N SER A 351 9.67 -23.12 2.85
CA SER A 351 8.72 -22.02 2.88
C SER A 351 7.32 -22.48 2.45
N SER A 352 6.32 -21.62 2.70
CA SER A 352 4.93 -21.92 2.37
C SER A 352 4.12 -20.68 2.03
N PHE A 353 3.06 -20.87 1.24
CA PHE A 353 2.01 -19.87 1.04
C PHE A 353 0.64 -20.56 0.97
N ALA A 354 -0.41 -19.78 1.17
CA ALA A 354 -1.78 -20.18 0.91
C ALA A 354 -2.55 -19.09 0.17
N VAL A 355 -3.45 -19.52 -0.71
CA VAL A 355 -4.44 -18.68 -1.39
C VAL A 355 -5.82 -19.05 -0.90
N GLY A 356 -6.68 -18.09 -0.61
CA GLY A 356 -8.05 -18.32 -0.17
C GLY A 356 -9.05 -17.49 -0.96
N SER A 357 -10.20 -18.06 -1.29
CA SER A 357 -11.21 -17.38 -2.11
C SER A 357 -12.44 -16.97 -1.29
N PRO A 358 -12.76 -15.67 -1.22
CA PRO A 358 -14.05 -15.20 -0.70
C PRO A 358 -15.24 -15.46 -1.64
N PHE A 359 -14.98 -15.84 -2.89
CA PHE A 359 -15.97 -15.97 -3.96
C PHE A 359 -16.00 -17.39 -4.55
N ASP A 360 -17.13 -17.77 -5.14
CA ASP A 360 -17.27 -19.06 -5.82
C ASP A 360 -16.63 -19.04 -7.20
N ASN A 361 -16.20 -20.21 -7.70
CA ASN A 361 -15.62 -20.40 -9.03
C ASN A 361 -14.50 -19.40 -9.35
N THR A 362 -13.58 -19.18 -8.42
CA THR A 362 -12.38 -18.35 -8.62
C THR A 362 -11.28 -19.20 -9.24
N VAL A 363 -10.82 -18.81 -10.41
CA VAL A 363 -9.72 -19.47 -11.12
C VAL A 363 -8.42 -18.79 -10.71
N VAL A 364 -7.49 -19.57 -10.15
CA VAL A 364 -6.19 -19.09 -9.69
C VAL A 364 -5.09 -19.80 -10.46
N ASN A 365 -4.25 -19.04 -11.16
CA ASN A 365 -3.04 -19.47 -11.82
C ASN A 365 -1.82 -19.17 -10.94
N ILE A 366 -1.02 -20.20 -10.66
CA ILE A 366 0.16 -20.08 -9.81
C ILE A 366 1.40 -20.49 -10.61
N THR A 367 2.39 -19.62 -10.68
CA THR A 367 3.69 -19.88 -11.31
C THR A 367 4.76 -19.99 -10.23
N LEU A 368 5.24 -21.21 -9.97
CA LEU A 368 6.19 -21.48 -8.88
C LEU A 368 7.58 -20.90 -9.15
N SER A 369 8.20 -20.27 -8.14
CA SER A 369 9.57 -19.74 -8.23
C SER A 369 10.66 -20.73 -7.82
N SER A 370 10.29 -21.91 -7.29
CA SER A 370 11.25 -22.96 -6.97
C SER A 370 10.73 -24.32 -7.36
N SER A 371 11.67 -25.25 -7.57
CA SER A 371 11.36 -26.68 -7.56
C SER A 371 11.15 -27.16 -6.13
N GLY A 372 10.61 -28.37 -5.92
CA GLY A 372 10.53 -28.98 -4.58
C GLY A 372 9.16 -28.92 -3.91
N VAL A 373 8.13 -28.50 -4.64
CA VAL A 373 6.73 -28.71 -4.23
C VAL A 373 6.33 -30.14 -4.58
N TYR A 374 6.23 -30.99 -3.57
CA TYR A 374 5.50 -32.25 -3.65
C TYR A 374 4.03 -31.97 -3.35
N GLY A 375 3.26 -31.68 -4.39
CA GLY A 375 1.84 -31.32 -4.28
C GLY A 375 1.10 -31.74 -5.54
N LEU A 376 -0.14 -32.22 -5.38
CA LEU A 376 -0.97 -32.79 -6.47
C LEU A 376 -0.45 -34.12 -7.04
N GLY A 377 0.32 -34.88 -6.26
CA GLY A 377 0.81 -36.21 -6.67
C GLY A 377 2.00 -36.20 -7.65
N GLN A 378 2.59 -35.03 -7.95
CA GLN A 378 3.76 -34.90 -8.83
C GLN A 378 4.80 -33.93 -8.26
N TYR A 379 6.05 -34.10 -8.71
CA TYR A 379 7.14 -33.15 -8.43
C TYR A 379 7.02 -31.95 -9.35
N GLN A 380 6.78 -30.77 -8.78
CA GLN A 380 6.72 -29.53 -9.55
C GLN A 380 8.11 -28.92 -9.71
N LYS A 381 8.41 -28.42 -10.91
CA LYS A 381 9.63 -27.69 -11.22
C LYS A 381 9.38 -26.19 -11.14
N GLU A 382 10.46 -25.43 -10.97
CA GLU A 382 10.45 -23.98 -11.13
C GLU A 382 9.86 -23.58 -12.50
N GLY A 383 9.03 -22.54 -12.50
CA GLY A 383 8.32 -22.07 -13.68
C GLY A 383 7.08 -22.88 -14.06
N ASN A 384 6.79 -23.99 -13.37
CA ASN A 384 5.54 -24.70 -13.60
C ASN A 384 4.35 -23.81 -13.25
N GLU A 385 3.40 -23.76 -14.19
CA GLU A 385 2.09 -23.16 -13.98
C GLU A 385 1.10 -24.22 -13.50
N MET A 386 0.34 -23.87 -12.47
CA MET A 386 -0.72 -24.69 -11.92
C MET A 386 -1.99 -23.85 -11.76
N THR A 387 -3.07 -24.33 -12.37
CA THR A 387 -4.39 -23.71 -12.26
C THR A 387 -5.25 -24.47 -11.27
N VAL A 388 -5.86 -23.75 -10.34
CA VAL A 388 -6.80 -24.31 -9.36
C VAL A 388 -8.09 -23.50 -9.36
N VAL A 389 -9.22 -24.18 -9.18
CA VAL A 389 -10.53 -23.54 -9.05
C VAL A 389 -10.97 -23.61 -7.59
N LEU A 390 -11.18 -22.46 -6.97
CA LEU A 390 -11.55 -22.30 -5.58
C LEU A 390 -12.98 -21.78 -5.49
N ASP A 391 -13.80 -22.43 -4.66
CA ASP A 391 -15.10 -21.88 -4.29
C ASP A 391 -14.98 -21.04 -3.02
N ARG A 392 -16.07 -20.38 -2.61
CA ARG A 392 -16.07 -19.55 -1.42
C ARG A 392 -15.68 -20.39 -0.20
N LEU A 393 -14.74 -19.87 0.61
CA LEU A 393 -14.13 -20.55 1.77
C LEU A 393 -13.12 -21.66 1.43
N ASP A 394 -12.88 -21.92 0.15
CA ASP A 394 -11.78 -22.78 -0.23
C ASP A 394 -10.44 -22.06 -0.11
N THR A 395 -9.43 -22.86 0.18
CA THR A 395 -8.03 -22.48 0.27
C THR A 395 -7.19 -23.46 -0.55
N PHE A 396 -6.07 -22.98 -1.08
CA PHE A 396 -5.04 -23.80 -1.69
C PHE A 396 -3.72 -23.53 -0.98
N TYR A 397 -3.16 -24.58 -0.37
CA TYR A 397 -1.93 -24.48 0.43
C TYR A 397 -0.76 -25.17 -0.26
N VAL A 398 0.42 -24.54 -0.18
CA VAL A 398 1.67 -25.10 -0.68
C VAL A 398 2.78 -24.91 0.36
N GLN A 399 3.50 -25.98 0.65
CA GLN A 399 4.68 -26.03 1.50
C GLN A 399 5.77 -26.86 0.80
N THR A 400 7.00 -26.35 0.78
CA THR A 400 8.19 -27.10 0.30
C THR A 400 8.89 -27.79 1.46
N GLN A 401 9.81 -28.71 1.14
CA GLN A 401 10.67 -29.32 2.16
C GLN A 401 11.88 -28.43 2.50
N ASN A 402 12.53 -27.84 1.49
CA ASN A 402 13.78 -27.10 1.66
C ASN A 402 13.85 -25.76 0.90
N ASP A 403 12.89 -25.49 0.02
CA ASP A 403 13.03 -24.44 -0.99
C ASP A 403 12.33 -23.13 -0.62
N ASP A 404 12.85 -22.03 -1.16
CA ASP A 404 12.35 -20.67 -0.96
C ASP A 404 11.35 -20.32 -2.09
N LEU A 405 10.08 -20.16 -1.73
CA LEU A 405 8.98 -19.86 -2.65
C LEU A 405 8.85 -18.36 -2.93
N THR A 406 9.79 -17.53 -2.43
CA THR A 406 9.82 -16.11 -2.76
C THR A 406 9.90 -15.94 -4.28
N GLY A 407 9.03 -15.08 -4.82
CA GLY A 407 8.90 -14.86 -6.26
C GLY A 407 7.78 -15.65 -6.94
N THR A 408 7.16 -16.63 -6.26
CA THR A 408 6.01 -17.38 -6.81
C THR A 408 4.90 -16.40 -7.14
N ARG A 409 4.38 -16.45 -8.37
CA ARG A 409 3.31 -15.56 -8.84
C ARG A 409 1.96 -16.22 -8.68
N ILE A 410 0.97 -15.43 -8.31
CA ILE A 410 -0.41 -15.86 -8.12
C ILE A 410 -1.28 -14.84 -8.84
N GLU A 411 -1.97 -15.30 -9.87
CA GLU A 411 -2.89 -14.51 -10.70
C GLU A 411 -4.27 -15.15 -10.62
N SER A 412 -5.33 -14.36 -10.58
CA SER A 412 -6.69 -14.86 -10.40
C SER A 412 -7.72 -13.99 -11.11
N ASP A 413 -8.84 -14.59 -11.51
CA ASP A 413 -9.94 -13.87 -12.18
C ASP A 413 -10.84 -13.08 -11.21
N LYS A 414 -10.68 -13.30 -9.89
CA LYS A 414 -11.40 -12.62 -8.81
C LYS A 414 -10.46 -12.34 -7.65
N PRO A 415 -10.76 -11.36 -6.79
CA PRO A 415 -9.91 -11.07 -5.64
C PRO A 415 -9.74 -12.27 -4.69
N VAL A 416 -8.50 -12.54 -4.30
CA VAL A 416 -8.13 -13.64 -3.40
C VAL A 416 -7.31 -13.13 -2.21
N ALA A 417 -7.38 -13.84 -1.10
CA ALA A 417 -6.52 -13.64 0.05
C ALA A 417 -5.24 -14.45 -0.10
N VAL A 418 -4.08 -13.87 0.21
CA VAL A 418 -2.79 -14.58 0.17
C VAL A 418 -2.02 -14.37 1.47
N VAL A 419 -1.62 -15.49 2.11
CA VAL A 419 -0.67 -15.47 3.23
C VAL A 419 0.58 -16.25 2.86
N SER A 420 1.73 -15.84 3.36
CA SER A 420 3.00 -16.53 3.10
C SER A 420 3.95 -16.46 4.29
N GLY A 421 4.95 -17.34 4.29
CA GLY A 421 5.93 -17.43 5.36
C GLY A 421 6.59 -18.79 5.39
N ASN A 422 6.92 -19.27 6.59
CA ASN A 422 7.59 -20.56 6.77
C ASN A 422 7.01 -21.27 7.98
N ARG A 423 6.86 -22.58 7.87
CA ARG A 423 6.46 -23.43 8.99
C ARG A 423 7.44 -23.33 10.17
N CYS A 424 8.71 -23.11 9.87
CA CYS A 424 9.78 -23.00 10.84
C CYS A 424 10.96 -22.22 10.24
N THR A 425 11.37 -21.14 10.90
CA THR A 425 12.56 -20.36 10.56
C THR A 425 13.48 -20.30 11.76
N PHE A 426 14.69 -20.84 11.63
CA PHE A 426 15.68 -20.80 12.70
C PHE A 426 16.33 -19.42 12.82
N GLY A 427 16.27 -18.89 14.03
CA GLY A 427 17.24 -17.91 14.51
C GLY A 427 18.55 -18.58 14.95
N PHE A 428 19.26 -17.94 15.87
CA PHE A 428 20.50 -18.41 16.49
C PHE A 428 20.23 -19.54 17.48
N GLU A 429 19.08 -19.54 18.14
CA GLU A 429 18.79 -20.48 19.23
C GLU A 429 17.54 -21.31 18.96
N PHE A 430 16.50 -20.72 18.39
CA PHE A 430 15.20 -21.38 18.25
C PHE A 430 14.54 -21.11 16.90
N CYS A 431 13.66 -22.03 16.52
CA CYS A 431 12.78 -21.88 15.39
C CYS A 431 11.53 -21.09 15.79
N ASN A 432 11.06 -20.19 14.93
CA ASN A 432 9.72 -19.61 15.01
C ASN A 432 8.90 -19.97 13.77
N TYR A 433 7.57 -20.02 13.93
CA TYR A 433 6.65 -19.96 12.81
C TYR A 433 6.57 -18.51 12.34
N VAL A 434 6.63 -18.26 11.04
CA VAL A 434 6.48 -16.90 10.49
C VAL A 434 5.41 -16.89 9.42
N VAL A 435 4.58 -15.86 9.44
CA VAL A 435 3.48 -15.67 8.50
C VAL A 435 3.20 -14.19 8.34
N GLU A 436 2.75 -13.80 7.15
CA GLU A 436 2.26 -12.47 6.87
C GLU A 436 1.13 -12.52 5.85
N TYR A 437 0.20 -11.56 5.95
CA TYR A 437 -0.88 -11.36 4.99
C TYR A 437 -0.41 -10.41 3.88
N LEU A 438 -0.28 -10.92 2.65
CA LEU A 438 0.33 -10.14 1.59
C LEU A 438 -0.65 -9.12 0.99
N PRO A 439 -0.22 -7.88 0.70
CA PRO A 439 -0.98 -6.96 -0.12
C PRO A 439 -0.79 -7.29 -1.61
N PRO A 440 -1.80 -7.02 -2.47
CA PRO A 440 -1.70 -7.27 -3.90
C PRO A 440 -0.63 -6.39 -4.55
N VAL A 441 -0.05 -6.85 -5.67
CA VAL A 441 1.03 -6.12 -6.37
C VAL A 441 0.62 -4.69 -6.74
N SER A 442 -0.66 -4.46 -7.02
CA SER A 442 -1.19 -3.14 -7.39
C SER A 442 -1.04 -2.07 -6.31
N THR A 443 -0.81 -2.45 -5.05
CA THR A 443 -0.71 -1.50 -3.93
C THR A 443 0.73 -1.30 -3.48
N TRP A 444 1.70 -1.98 -4.09
CA TRP A 444 3.11 -1.91 -3.70
C TRP A 444 3.70 -0.52 -3.98
N GLY A 445 4.61 -0.07 -3.12
CA GLY A 445 5.27 1.22 -3.24
C GLY A 445 6.73 1.14 -3.66
N PHE A 446 7.38 2.30 -3.70
CA PHE A 446 8.74 2.48 -4.23
C PHE A 446 9.68 3.18 -3.24
N ARG A 447 9.19 3.68 -2.10
CA ARG A 447 10.01 4.34 -1.06
C ARG A 447 9.63 3.83 0.31
N PHE A 448 10.63 3.42 1.09
CA PHE A 448 10.43 2.79 2.39
C PHE A 448 11.41 3.33 3.42
N MET A 449 10.90 3.46 4.65
CA MET A 449 11.65 3.82 5.84
C MET A 449 11.59 2.62 6.79
N VAL A 450 12.72 1.94 6.98
CA VAL A 450 12.80 0.75 7.85
C VAL A 450 13.33 1.18 9.23
N PRO A 451 12.52 1.06 10.31
CA PRO A 451 12.95 1.44 11.64
C PRO A 451 14.01 0.48 12.21
N PRO A 452 14.91 0.96 13.09
CA PRO A 452 15.69 0.07 13.93
C PRO A 452 14.76 -0.70 14.88
N ILE A 453 14.95 -2.03 14.98
CA ILE A 453 14.20 -2.87 15.91
C ILE A 453 14.96 -2.93 17.23
N LYS A 454 14.43 -2.25 18.25
CA LYS A 454 15.05 -2.14 19.58
C LYS A 454 14.53 -3.24 20.51
N SER A 455 15.35 -3.63 21.48
CA SER A 455 14.94 -4.48 22.60
C SER A 455 15.62 -4.01 23.89
N THR A 456 14.89 -4.07 25.00
CA THR A 456 15.37 -3.62 26.32
C THR A 456 16.29 -4.62 27.01
N LYS A 457 16.38 -5.86 26.49
CA LYS A 457 17.10 -6.95 27.14
C LYS A 457 18.43 -7.23 26.45
N ARG A 458 19.53 -7.19 27.23
CA ARG A 458 20.86 -7.69 26.82
C ARG A 458 20.72 -9.12 26.30
N GLY A 459 21.23 -9.39 25.10
CA GLY A 459 20.99 -10.64 24.38
C GLY A 459 20.25 -10.39 23.06
N TYR A 460 19.08 -9.75 23.10
CA TYR A 460 18.21 -9.52 21.93
C TYR A 460 18.65 -8.39 20.99
N GLN A 461 19.94 -8.02 21.00
CA GLN A 461 20.54 -7.09 20.05
C GLN A 461 21.14 -7.89 18.88
N GLY A 462 20.28 -8.59 18.14
CA GLY A 462 20.69 -9.45 17.02
C GLY A 462 20.36 -8.82 15.68
N LEU A 463 21.23 -9.01 14.68
CA LEU A 463 20.96 -8.59 13.30
C LEU A 463 19.56 -9.08 12.87
N GLY A 464 18.80 -8.26 12.16
CA GLY A 464 17.59 -8.68 11.47
C GLY A 464 17.89 -8.95 10.00
N ARG A 465 16.84 -9.06 9.19
CA ARG A 465 16.96 -9.11 7.73
C ARG A 465 15.84 -8.33 7.07
N ILE A 466 16.17 -7.58 6.03
CA ILE A 466 15.22 -7.01 5.08
C ILE A 466 15.24 -7.88 3.82
N ARG A 467 14.07 -8.26 3.32
CA ARG A 467 13.92 -8.87 2.01
C ARG A 467 13.12 -7.94 1.11
N ILE A 468 13.66 -7.65 -0.06
CA ILE A 468 13.02 -6.80 -1.08
C ILE A 468 12.66 -7.70 -2.26
N VAL A 469 11.38 -7.75 -2.63
CA VAL A 469 10.87 -8.56 -3.74
C VAL A 469 10.43 -7.65 -4.88
N SER A 470 10.91 -7.91 -6.10
CA SER A 470 10.60 -7.11 -7.29
C SER A 470 9.33 -7.58 -8.01
N SER A 471 8.46 -6.65 -8.39
CA SER A 471 7.28 -6.94 -9.21
C SER A 471 7.52 -6.87 -10.72
N VAL A 472 8.63 -6.25 -11.16
CA VAL A 472 8.94 -6.03 -12.58
C VAL A 472 10.40 -6.37 -12.89
N ASN A 473 10.67 -6.73 -14.15
CA ASN A 473 12.02 -6.94 -14.64
C ASN A 473 12.83 -5.64 -14.61
N ASN A 474 14.14 -5.77 -14.36
CA ASN A 474 15.09 -4.66 -14.33
C ASN A 474 14.76 -3.59 -13.26
N THR A 475 14.20 -4.01 -12.12
CA THR A 475 13.97 -3.12 -10.98
C THR A 475 15.30 -2.71 -10.35
N ASN A 476 15.58 -1.41 -10.32
CA ASN A 476 16.76 -0.84 -9.69
C ASN A 476 16.43 -0.44 -8.25
N VAL A 477 17.10 -1.07 -7.28
CA VAL A 477 16.93 -0.76 -5.85
C VAL A 477 18.16 -0.04 -5.34
N LYS A 478 17.94 1.07 -4.65
CA LYS A 478 18.94 1.85 -3.93
C LYS A 478 18.67 1.73 -2.43
N ILE A 479 19.68 1.33 -1.67
CA ILE A 479 19.61 1.27 -0.20
C ILE A 479 20.63 2.22 0.40
N ARG A 480 20.18 2.96 1.41
CA ARG A 480 21.01 3.78 2.30
C ARG A 480 20.73 3.38 3.73
N TYR A 481 21.76 3.38 4.59
CA TYR A 481 21.58 3.22 6.03
C TYR A 481 22.52 4.13 6.80
N GLN A 482 22.17 4.36 8.06
CA GLN A 482 22.85 5.32 8.90
C GLN A 482 24.34 4.98 9.08
N ASP A 483 25.20 5.99 8.91
CA ASP A 483 26.68 5.98 8.93
C ASP A 483 27.41 5.46 7.67
N ILE A 484 26.69 5.13 6.59
CA ILE A 484 27.30 4.83 5.29
C ILE A 484 26.88 5.85 4.23
N PHE A 485 27.86 6.54 3.67
CA PHE A 485 27.69 7.50 2.56
C PHE A 485 27.58 6.82 1.19
N SER A 486 27.80 5.51 1.09
CA SER A 486 27.66 4.77 -0.17
C SER A 486 26.24 4.22 -0.36
N ILE A 487 25.72 4.39 -1.57
CA ILE A 487 24.45 3.81 -1.99
C ILE A 487 24.74 2.42 -2.56
N ALA A 488 24.19 1.38 -1.94
CA ALA A 488 24.16 0.07 -2.58
C ALA A 488 23.08 0.10 -3.67
N THR A 489 23.51 0.07 -4.94
CA THR A 489 22.60 -0.02 -6.10
C THR A 489 22.70 -1.41 -6.70
N LYS A 490 21.56 -2.07 -6.92
CA LYS A 490 21.53 -3.34 -7.64
C LYS A 490 20.26 -3.47 -8.47
N THR A 491 20.41 -4.04 -9.67
CA THR A 491 19.33 -4.30 -10.62
C THR A 491 18.86 -5.74 -10.49
N TYR A 492 17.55 -5.95 -10.47
CA TYR A 492 16.93 -7.24 -10.23
C TYR A 492 15.97 -7.63 -11.35
N ARG A 493 15.84 -8.92 -11.61
CA ARG A 493 14.79 -9.48 -12.48
C ARG A 493 13.47 -9.56 -11.70
N ILE A 494 12.34 -9.62 -12.40
CA ILE A 494 11.03 -9.83 -11.77
C ILE A 494 11.04 -11.10 -10.91
N SER A 495 10.25 -11.13 -9.83
CA SER A 495 10.12 -12.33 -8.97
C SER A 495 11.45 -12.80 -8.36
N THR A 496 12.43 -11.90 -8.26
CA THR A 496 13.68 -12.17 -7.53
C THR A 496 13.70 -11.34 -6.26
N PHE A 497 14.64 -11.64 -5.37
CA PHE A 497 14.74 -10.94 -4.10
C PHE A 497 16.17 -10.54 -3.72
N LEU A 498 16.25 -9.53 -2.86
CA LEU A 498 17.46 -9.11 -2.18
C LEU A 498 17.30 -9.28 -0.67
N ASP A 499 18.22 -10.02 -0.06
CA ASP A 499 18.36 -10.05 1.39
C ASP A 499 19.45 -9.06 1.85
N ILE A 500 19.13 -8.26 2.85
CA ILE A 500 20.04 -7.34 3.52
C ILE A 500 19.99 -7.64 5.01
N ASP A 501 21.14 -7.96 5.60
CA ASP A 501 21.22 -8.13 7.05
C ASP A 501 21.24 -6.75 7.72
N THR A 502 20.35 -6.55 8.71
CA THR A 502 20.21 -5.25 9.39
C THR A 502 21.11 -5.14 10.60
N ILE A 503 21.57 -3.93 10.87
CA ILE A 503 22.25 -3.57 12.12
C ILE A 503 21.18 -3.04 13.09
N PRO A 504 21.03 -3.61 14.31
CA PRO A 504 19.88 -3.34 15.18
C PRO A 504 19.65 -1.87 15.53
N THR A 505 20.70 -1.06 15.55
CA THR A 505 20.65 0.36 15.91
C THR A 505 20.50 1.30 14.71
N LYS A 506 20.38 0.77 13.50
CA LYS A 506 20.41 1.54 12.26
C LYS A 506 19.04 1.57 11.59
N ALA A 507 18.67 2.76 11.14
CA ALA A 507 17.60 2.94 10.18
C ALA A 507 18.09 2.69 8.75
N TYR A 508 17.18 2.25 7.89
CA TYR A 508 17.42 2.06 6.46
C TYR A 508 16.38 2.81 5.64
N THR A 509 16.83 3.36 4.52
CA THR A 509 15.98 3.94 3.48
C THR A 509 16.16 3.09 2.23
N ILE A 510 15.04 2.70 1.64
CA ILE A 510 15.00 1.92 0.40
C ILE A 510 14.20 2.72 -0.62
N SER A 511 14.76 2.88 -1.81
CA SER A 511 14.05 3.44 -2.96
C SER A 511 14.22 2.58 -4.20
N SER A 512 13.18 2.45 -5.00
CA SER A 512 13.21 1.75 -6.27
C SER A 512 12.57 2.56 -7.40
N ASP A 513 12.87 2.20 -8.63
CA ASP A 513 12.24 2.76 -9.84
C ASP A 513 10.97 2.02 -10.27
N GLN A 514 10.69 0.87 -9.65
CA GLN A 514 9.48 0.06 -9.83
C GLN A 514 8.91 -0.35 -8.46
N PRO A 515 7.62 -0.69 -8.35
CA PRO A 515 7.02 -1.14 -7.09
C PRO A 515 7.72 -2.40 -6.54
N VAL A 516 7.94 -2.44 -5.23
CA VAL A 516 8.55 -3.59 -4.55
C VAL A 516 7.79 -3.92 -3.27
N LEU A 517 7.87 -5.18 -2.84
CA LEU A 517 7.46 -5.60 -1.50
C LEU A 517 8.67 -5.59 -0.60
N VAL A 518 8.55 -4.99 0.59
CA VAL A 518 9.61 -5.01 1.60
C VAL A 518 9.12 -5.78 2.82
N LEU A 519 9.80 -6.90 3.11
CA LEU A 519 9.60 -7.70 4.30
C LEU A 519 10.74 -7.46 5.28
N LEU A 520 10.39 -7.34 6.55
CA LEU A 520 11.32 -7.23 7.66
C LEU A 520 11.20 -8.47 8.54
N PHE A 521 12.34 -9.08 8.80
CA PHE A 521 12.51 -10.21 9.70
C PHE A 521 13.25 -9.74 10.95
N PRO A 522 12.54 -9.26 11.99
CA PRO A 522 13.16 -8.77 13.21
C PRO A 522 13.90 -9.89 13.95
N ILE A 523 15.11 -9.55 14.43
CA ILE A 523 15.95 -10.29 15.39
C ILE A 523 16.32 -11.72 14.99
N ARG A 524 17.63 -12.01 14.93
CA ARG A 524 18.13 -13.36 14.68
C ARG A 524 18.01 -14.36 15.82
N GLN A 525 17.65 -14.05 17.06
CA GLN A 525 17.49 -15.08 18.11
C GLN A 525 16.26 -15.97 17.91
N SER A 526 15.14 -15.34 17.56
CA SER A 526 13.90 -15.95 17.09
C SER A 526 13.26 -14.96 16.14
N ILE A 527 12.91 -15.42 14.93
CA ILE A 527 12.61 -14.55 13.78
C ILE A 527 11.10 -14.32 13.70
N GLY A 528 10.66 -13.07 13.65
CA GLY A 528 9.30 -12.70 13.21
C GLY A 528 9.26 -12.34 11.73
N MET A 529 8.10 -12.04 11.17
CA MET A 529 7.97 -11.53 9.80
C MET A 529 6.91 -10.44 9.76
N THR A 530 7.26 -9.27 9.21
CA THR A 530 6.32 -8.16 9.04
C THR A 530 6.55 -7.48 7.70
N LEU A 531 5.50 -6.90 7.13
CA LEU A 531 5.63 -5.90 6.06
C LEU A 531 6.28 -4.62 6.59
N VAL A 532 7.03 -3.95 5.72
CA VAL A 532 7.38 -2.53 5.88
C VAL A 532 6.50 -1.74 4.91
N PRO A 533 5.54 -0.94 5.40
CA PRO A 533 4.76 -0.06 4.54
C PRO A 533 5.66 0.94 3.80
N SER A 534 5.36 1.20 2.54
CA SER A 534 5.98 2.32 1.83
C SER A 534 5.43 3.65 2.35
N ILE A 535 6.15 4.75 2.07
CA ILE A 535 5.76 6.08 2.53
C ILE A 535 4.35 6.47 2.05
N ASN A 536 3.96 6.10 0.82
CA ASN A 536 2.60 6.35 0.30
C ASN A 536 1.52 5.45 0.93
N GLN A 537 1.92 4.41 1.66
CA GLN A 537 1.03 3.53 2.41
C GLN A 537 0.92 3.93 3.90
N PHE A 538 1.51 5.06 4.31
CA PHE A 538 1.28 5.61 5.65
C PHE A 538 -0.17 6.06 5.76
N SER A 539 -0.76 5.93 6.94
CA SER A 539 -2.17 6.25 7.18
C SER A 539 -2.34 7.20 8.35
N HIS A 540 -3.50 7.84 8.41
CA HIS A 540 -3.80 8.91 9.37
C HIS A 540 -4.70 8.45 10.52
N GLY A 541 -5.31 7.27 10.38
CA GLY A 541 -6.25 6.73 11.35
C GLY A 541 -5.60 6.27 12.65
N PRO A 542 -6.34 6.28 13.77
CA PRO A 542 -5.85 5.73 15.03
C PRO A 542 -5.58 4.23 14.89
N VAL A 543 -4.46 3.79 15.47
CA VAL A 543 -4.04 2.39 15.49
C VAL A 543 -4.22 1.85 16.90
N LEU A 544 -5.12 0.88 17.03
CA LEU A 544 -5.35 0.15 18.26
C LEU A 544 -4.50 -1.13 18.24
N VAL A 545 -3.51 -1.21 19.13
CA VAL A 545 -2.60 -2.34 19.25
C VAL A 545 -3.04 -3.19 20.43
N SER A 546 -3.44 -4.44 20.17
CA SER A 546 -3.78 -5.42 21.21
C SER A 546 -2.71 -6.52 21.24
N PRO A 547 -1.78 -6.50 22.22
CA PRO A 547 -0.78 -7.57 22.34
C PRO A 547 -1.41 -8.97 22.51
N PRO A 548 -0.69 -10.04 22.12
CA PRO A 548 -1.20 -11.40 22.25
C PRO A 548 -1.60 -11.72 23.71
N ASN A 549 -2.80 -12.26 23.89
CA ASN A 549 -3.35 -12.61 25.20
C ASN A 549 -2.83 -13.97 25.66
N VAL A 550 -1.57 -14.03 26.08
CA VAL A 550 -0.95 -15.25 26.63
C VAL A 550 -0.70 -15.12 28.13
N THR A 551 -0.71 -16.26 28.83
CA THR A 551 -0.55 -16.35 30.30
C THR A 551 0.85 -15.97 30.83
N SER A 552 1.79 -15.62 29.96
CA SER A 552 3.18 -15.25 30.30
C SER A 552 3.59 -13.95 29.61
N SER A 553 4.35 -13.10 30.29
CA SER A 553 4.66 -11.74 29.83
C SER A 553 5.53 -11.71 28.57
N PHE A 554 4.98 -11.24 27.46
CA PHE A 554 5.75 -10.69 26.34
C PHE A 554 6.29 -9.30 26.70
N ASP A 555 7.46 -8.97 26.13
CA ASP A 555 7.88 -7.58 25.97
C ASP A 555 7.38 -7.08 24.60
N ASN A 556 6.34 -6.28 24.59
CA ASN A 556 5.66 -5.69 23.44
C ASN A 556 6.17 -4.27 23.17
N TYR A 557 6.38 -3.98 21.89
CA TYR A 557 6.89 -2.72 21.40
C TYR A 557 6.09 -2.23 20.20
N ILE A 558 6.10 -0.92 20.02
CA ILE A 558 5.55 -0.23 18.87
C ILE A 558 6.67 0.65 18.31
N ALA A 559 6.99 0.49 17.03
CA ALA A 559 7.83 1.41 16.28
C ALA A 559 6.94 2.28 15.37
N VAL A 560 6.99 3.59 15.58
CA VAL A 560 6.30 4.58 14.76
C VAL A 560 7.30 5.25 13.84
N THR A 561 6.95 5.34 12.57
CA THR A 561 7.67 6.12 11.57
C THR A 561 6.80 7.28 11.14
N ILE A 562 7.28 8.51 11.30
CA ILE A 562 6.54 9.74 11.02
C ILE A 562 7.49 10.80 10.46
N ARG A 563 7.01 11.74 9.64
CA ARG A 563 7.83 12.89 9.23
C ARG A 563 8.23 13.67 10.48
N THR A 564 9.50 14.05 10.62
CA THR A 564 10.00 14.71 11.84
C THR A 564 9.26 16.02 12.13
N ASN A 565 8.86 16.76 11.09
CA ASN A 565 8.10 18.00 11.25
C ASN A 565 6.66 17.77 11.76
N ASP A 566 6.14 16.55 11.63
CA ASP A 566 4.79 16.17 12.07
C ASP A 566 4.82 15.39 13.40
N GLU A 567 5.95 15.29 14.10
CA GLU A 567 5.99 14.64 15.42
C GLU A 567 5.09 15.35 16.45
N ALA A 568 4.97 16.66 16.31
CA ALA A 568 4.16 17.48 17.21
C ALA A 568 2.68 17.14 17.05
N GLY A 569 2.10 16.49 18.06
CA GLY A 569 0.71 16.04 18.04
C GLY A 569 0.57 14.52 17.95
N LEU A 570 1.66 13.77 17.81
CA LEU A 570 1.66 12.32 17.95
C LEU A 570 1.37 11.93 19.39
N GLN A 571 0.37 11.07 19.58
CA GLN A 571 -0.08 10.56 20.87
C GLN A 571 0.17 9.06 20.94
N LEU A 572 0.94 8.65 21.95
CA LEU A 572 1.33 7.26 22.21
C LEU A 572 0.82 6.88 23.59
N LEU A 573 -0.38 6.30 23.65
CA LEU A 573 -1.17 6.19 24.87
C LEU A 573 -1.51 4.74 25.20
N ALA A 574 -1.61 4.42 26.48
CA ALA A 574 -2.39 3.27 26.95
C ALA A 574 -3.89 3.63 26.93
N VAL A 575 -4.81 2.64 26.96
CA VAL A 575 -6.28 2.89 26.92
C VAL A 575 -6.76 3.83 28.03
N ASN A 576 -6.09 3.83 29.19
CA ASN A 576 -6.41 4.73 30.31
C ASN A 576 -5.91 6.18 30.10
N GLY A 577 -5.31 6.49 28.94
CA GLY A 577 -4.81 7.80 28.57
C GLY A 577 -3.41 8.13 29.09
N THR A 578 -2.68 7.18 29.70
CA THR A 578 -1.31 7.44 30.17
C THR A 578 -0.30 7.28 29.03
N ASP A 579 0.69 8.16 28.96
CA ASP A 579 1.77 8.07 27.97
C ASP A 579 2.56 6.76 28.08
N LEU A 580 2.89 6.19 26.92
CA LEU A 580 3.70 4.98 26.84
C LEU A 580 5.20 5.30 27.06
N PRO A 581 5.96 4.43 27.75
CA PRO A 581 7.39 4.63 27.96
C PRO A 581 8.16 4.65 26.63
N ASN A 582 8.85 5.76 26.36
CA ASN A 582 9.66 5.98 25.16
C ASN A 582 11.09 5.44 25.31
N PHE A 583 11.53 4.63 24.36
CA PHE A 583 12.86 3.99 24.28
C PHE A 583 13.83 4.71 23.33
N GLY A 584 13.47 5.94 22.96
CA GLY A 584 14.27 6.87 22.18
C GLY A 584 13.79 7.00 20.74
N SER A 585 14.02 8.20 20.19
CA SER A 585 13.82 8.52 18.78
C SER A 585 15.12 8.40 17.99
N LEU A 586 15.02 8.15 16.70
CA LEU A 586 16.11 8.23 15.73
C LEU A 586 15.61 8.96 14.49
N ASN A 587 16.36 9.94 13.99
CA ASN A 587 16.00 10.65 12.78
C ASN A 587 16.85 10.14 11.61
N PHE A 588 16.24 9.97 10.44
CA PHE A 588 16.92 9.55 9.23
C PHE A 588 16.22 10.12 7.98
N PRO A 589 16.98 10.60 6.98
CA PRO A 589 16.40 11.09 5.74
C PRO A 589 15.92 9.94 4.84
N ASP A 590 14.83 10.18 4.12
CA ASP A 590 14.39 9.33 3.02
C ASP A 590 15.28 9.51 1.78
N ALA A 591 14.80 9.01 0.63
CA ALA A 591 15.56 9.05 -0.62
C ALA A 591 15.69 10.49 -1.17
N ASP A 592 14.71 11.35 -0.87
CA ASP A 592 14.60 12.73 -1.36
C ASP A 592 15.18 13.74 -0.35
N GLY A 593 15.51 13.30 0.86
CA GLY A 593 16.11 14.11 1.91
C GLY A 593 15.13 14.57 3.00
N GLU A 594 13.85 14.20 2.88
CA GLU A 594 12.85 14.45 3.92
C GLU A 594 13.17 13.64 5.16
N ILE A 595 13.18 14.29 6.32
CA ILE A 595 13.61 13.65 7.57
C ILE A 595 12.41 12.96 8.22
N TYR A 596 12.57 11.68 8.51
CA TYR A 596 11.62 10.89 9.29
C TYR A 596 12.20 10.52 10.64
N SER A 597 11.32 10.42 11.61
CA SER A 597 11.59 10.00 12.96
C SER A 597 11.08 8.60 13.21
N PHE A 598 11.91 7.79 13.85
CA PHE A 598 11.60 6.44 14.33
C PHE A 598 11.47 6.46 15.84
N ILE A 599 10.24 6.43 16.34
CA ILE A 599 9.93 6.48 17.77
C ILE A 599 9.57 5.08 18.22
N THR A 600 10.29 4.53 19.20
CA THR A 600 9.97 3.23 19.78
C THR A 600 9.40 3.39 21.18
N VAL A 601 8.24 2.81 21.44
CA VAL A 601 7.62 2.76 22.78
C VAL A 601 7.34 1.32 23.22
N SER A 602 7.28 1.08 24.53
CA SER A 602 6.81 -0.21 25.05
C SER A 602 5.31 -0.18 25.34
N CYS A 603 4.63 -1.24 24.93
CA CYS A 603 3.22 -1.51 25.22
C CYS A 603 3.07 -2.59 26.32
N ASN A 604 4.08 -2.76 27.18
CA ASN A 604 4.07 -3.77 28.25
C ASN A 604 3.03 -3.48 29.33
N ASN A 605 2.44 -4.54 29.90
CA ASN A 605 1.48 -4.47 31.01
C ASN A 605 0.16 -3.73 30.69
N THR A 606 -0.11 -3.46 29.41
CA THR A 606 -1.37 -2.86 28.96
C THR A 606 -2.17 -3.90 28.17
N LYS A 607 -3.51 -3.86 28.28
CA LYS A 607 -4.39 -4.74 27.49
C LYS A 607 -4.47 -4.29 26.02
N THR A 608 -4.35 -2.98 25.77
CA THR A 608 -4.37 -2.36 24.46
C THR A 608 -3.60 -1.03 24.54
N CYS A 609 -2.95 -0.64 23.44
CA CYS A 609 -2.29 0.66 23.25
C CYS A 609 -2.89 1.38 22.05
N VAL A 610 -2.75 2.70 22.03
CA VAL A 610 -3.26 3.57 20.97
C VAL A 610 -2.10 4.41 20.42
N VAL A 611 -1.95 4.40 19.10
CA VAL A 611 -1.13 5.36 18.36
C VAL A 611 -2.06 6.21 17.53
N GLN A 612 -2.05 7.51 17.73
CA GLN A 612 -2.89 8.44 16.96
C GLN A 612 -2.21 9.80 16.83
N HIS A 613 -2.72 10.65 15.96
CA HIS A 613 -2.26 12.02 15.80
C HIS A 613 -3.41 13.00 16.03
N THR A 614 -3.14 14.14 16.64
CA THR A 614 -4.16 15.19 16.88
C THR A 614 -4.65 15.87 15.60
N ASP A 615 -3.81 15.89 14.56
CA ASP A 615 -4.17 16.26 13.20
C ASP A 615 -4.43 15.01 12.35
N ASN A 616 -5.66 14.87 11.85
CA ASN A 616 -6.12 13.76 11.03
C ASN A 616 -5.53 13.74 9.60
N ASN A 617 -4.70 14.73 9.23
CA ASN A 617 -3.99 14.78 7.94
C ASN A 617 -2.52 14.37 8.05
N VAL A 618 -2.05 14.03 9.26
CA VAL A 618 -0.68 13.53 9.46
C VAL A 618 -0.65 12.01 9.32
N ALA A 619 0.10 11.54 8.32
CA ALA A 619 0.28 10.12 8.07
C ALA A 619 1.49 9.58 8.83
N PHE A 620 1.35 8.40 9.40
CA PHE A 620 2.43 7.66 10.04
C PHE A 620 2.32 6.17 9.76
N SER A 621 3.42 5.44 9.95
CA SER A 621 3.45 3.98 9.92
C SER A 621 3.71 3.43 11.31
N VAL A 622 3.05 2.32 11.64
CA VAL A 622 3.19 1.58 12.89
C VAL A 622 3.63 0.17 12.56
N ILE A 623 4.74 -0.28 13.16
CA ILE A 623 5.13 -1.69 13.22
C ILE A 623 5.02 -2.15 14.67
N VAL A 624 4.26 -3.21 14.90
CA VAL A 624 4.10 -3.83 16.22
C VAL A 624 4.98 -5.07 16.26
N TYR A 625 5.69 -5.27 17.37
CA TYR A 625 6.47 -6.47 17.58
C TYR A 625 6.64 -6.79 19.06
N GLY A 626 6.91 -8.06 19.38
CA GLY A 626 7.17 -8.46 20.75
C GLY A 626 8.03 -9.69 20.88
N PHE A 627 8.61 -9.86 22.07
CA PHE A 627 9.49 -10.98 22.40
C PHE A 627 9.11 -11.60 23.73
N ARG A 628 9.17 -12.92 23.81
CA ARG A 628 8.97 -13.67 25.04
C ARG A 628 10.21 -14.49 25.39
N LYS A 629 10.61 -14.42 26.67
CA LYS A 629 11.71 -15.23 27.21
C LYS A 629 11.34 -16.72 27.25
N PRO A 630 12.33 -17.62 27.12
CA PRO A 630 12.18 -18.99 27.56
C PRO A 630 11.87 -19.02 29.07
N PHE A 631 10.85 -19.78 29.48
CA PHE A 631 10.76 -20.20 30.89
C PHE A 631 12.02 -21.01 31.21
N GLU A 632 12.64 -20.87 32.38
CA GLU A 632 13.88 -21.60 32.75
C GLU A 632 13.80 -23.14 32.59
N LYS A 633 12.60 -23.69 32.40
CA LYS A 633 12.34 -25.11 32.11
C LYS A 633 11.88 -25.43 30.67
N ARG A 634 11.58 -24.43 29.81
CA ARG A 634 11.13 -24.61 28.42
C ARG A 634 12.08 -23.91 27.44
N LYS A 635 12.65 -24.69 26.54
CA LYS A 635 13.72 -24.33 25.58
C LYS A 635 13.19 -23.61 24.32
N ALA A 636 12.62 -22.40 24.42
CA ALA A 636 12.29 -21.59 23.24
C ALA A 636 11.93 -20.13 23.55
N SER A 637 12.25 -19.22 22.62
CA SER A 637 11.83 -17.82 22.59
C SER A 637 10.78 -17.58 21.51
N GLU A 638 9.71 -16.86 21.87
CA GLU A 638 8.61 -16.51 20.95
C GLU A 638 8.81 -15.07 20.48
N THR A 639 8.59 -14.81 19.19
CA THR A 639 8.58 -13.48 18.59
C THR A 639 7.25 -13.31 17.88
N TYR A 640 6.77 -12.07 17.73
CA TYR A 640 5.77 -11.75 16.73
C TYR A 640 6.05 -10.38 16.13
N ALA A 641 5.64 -10.15 14.88
CA ALA A 641 5.64 -8.83 14.28
C ALA A 641 4.54 -8.68 13.21
N TYR A 642 3.98 -7.49 13.07
CA TYR A 642 3.04 -7.15 11.99
C TYR A 642 2.95 -5.62 11.79
N PRO A 643 2.54 -5.14 10.61
CA PRO A 643 2.20 -3.74 10.40
C PRO A 643 0.91 -3.40 11.15
N GLY A 644 0.94 -2.41 12.05
CA GLY A 644 -0.24 -1.94 12.77
C GLY A 644 -1.20 -1.13 11.90
N ASN A 645 -0.67 -0.53 10.83
CA ASN A 645 -1.46 0.17 9.81
C ASN A 645 -0.83 0.00 8.41
N LEU A 646 -1.68 0.12 7.40
CA LEU A 646 -1.32 0.04 6.00
C LEU A 646 -2.44 0.73 5.22
N LYS A 647 -2.12 1.68 4.35
CA LYS A 647 -3.03 2.22 3.35
C LYS A 647 -2.74 1.53 2.03
N LEU A 648 -3.78 1.06 1.32
CA LEU A 648 -3.66 0.34 0.05
C LEU A 648 -4.10 1.17 -1.15
#